data_AF-A0A834MFC0-F1
#
_entry.id   AF-A0A834MFC0-F1
#
_cell.length_a   1.000
_cell.length_b   1.000
_cell.length_c   1.000
_cell.angle_alpha   90.00
_cell.angle_beta   90.00
_cell.angle_gamma   90.00
#
_symmetry.space_group_name_H-M   'P 1'
#
loop_
_entity.id
_entity.type
_entity.pdbx_description
1 polymer ?
#
loop_
_entity_poly.entity_id
_entity_poly.type
_entity_poly.pdbx_seq_one_letter_code
_entity_poly.pdbx_strand_id
1 'polypeptide(L)'
;MKYLIIQLVLSTLYQWASVIGLKLDEDFRYYNVGVLMASNLNYPFDLERCGPAVDMALEEINERFLAQHKIKLLKVQKSYPSCSGVLAPGLAADMHFLSDVIAFVGPACLFALEPVARLAAYWNTPIITGMGDQPPSEGELSVTSRILGRYNPNNKSESAGILKDKSKYPTLTRMSYCQCRLKKVFASIFKQFNWRHIALILDRSDLFSLTVGKNLEHGLKTEGVLSFVRELDGNENDSIGNYLRDASMYARVVILSVRGSLVRKFMLAAHALGMTKGDWTFLDVEIFQGSYWGDHNWKAGDTEDSKARKAYEALLRVSLLQPTSDKFQDFADKVKERSQRDYNYTISEGEEVNFVIGAFYDGVYLLGMALNETLWEGGDIRDGLGITVRMWDRDFLGITGHVRIDDNGDRDADYSILDLDPITGKFEVVGHYNGLDKHYTPVPGKRIHWPGGQEGPPADVPRCGFLDDNPECRDKEAYMVIIYGLFAFGVFLAFSSTLICVTYKHMKISADLNNMSWRIRPEEVILEPGKPFGSKLTVQKLSETYGIPSCRGSITSNSSLPSAKIYTTVGIYKGSRVAIKRITKKKIDINKKLLWEIKQVRDVTHENTVRFLGACIEYPTILILTEYCSRGSLRDVLENEDIHLDWNFRMSLIYDIVKGMGYLHSCDISFHGKLRSCNCLIDGRFVLKISDFGLTSLSTPIEVVKDAKYYNKLLWIAPELLPLTLVPGNPATQKGDVYSFAIILEEIIVRGGPYEAARRYLEVEEIIARVASRENPPFRPAVSQRDCPEELLELMERCWTDNPEDRPTFESIRVNLKSIMRGYCENLMDDLLRRMEQYANNLEVLVSEKTEELSQEKRRSEELLYQVLPRPVAQQLMMGEMVQPEQFESVTIYFSDIVGFTALCANSTPMQVVDFLNDLYSTFDRIIGFYDVYKVETIGDAYMVVSGLPERNGNNHAREIGLMALAILDAVRNFTIAHQPDRVLQLRAGVHSGPVCAGVVGQKMPHYCLFGDTVNTASRMESTGQPLKIHVSEATKSLLDTFGTFNMELRGEVELKGKGFVTTYWLLGCSETDPRPPSPKLVGAIDLDNTNPYPLVFMG
;
A
#
# COMPACT_ATOMS: atom_id res chain seq x y z
N MET A 1 -56.26 -17.33 -41.07
CA MET A 1 -55.24 -18.40 -41.25
C MET A 1 -54.20 -18.44 -40.12
N LYS A 2 -53.59 -17.31 -39.72
CA LYS A 2 -52.64 -17.26 -38.56
C LYS A 2 -53.25 -17.65 -37.20
N TYR A 3 -54.52 -17.32 -36.96
CA TYR A 3 -55.22 -17.69 -35.72
C TYR A 3 -55.47 -19.20 -35.57
N LEU A 4 -55.69 -19.89 -36.69
CA LEU A 4 -55.92 -21.34 -36.71
C LEU A 4 -54.61 -22.12 -36.48
N ILE A 5 -53.48 -21.57 -36.97
CA ILE A 5 -52.14 -22.15 -36.80
C ILE A 5 -51.69 -22.03 -35.33
N ILE A 6 -51.99 -20.91 -34.67
CA ILE A 6 -51.67 -20.72 -33.24
C ILE A 6 -52.47 -21.69 -32.36
N GLN A 7 -53.75 -21.93 -32.67
CA GLN A 7 -54.56 -22.91 -31.95
C GLN A 7 -54.09 -24.36 -32.15
N LEU A 8 -53.66 -24.71 -33.36
CA LEU A 8 -53.10 -26.04 -33.66
C LEU A 8 -51.73 -26.28 -33.00
N VAL A 9 -50.90 -25.24 -32.89
CA VAL A 9 -49.60 -25.31 -32.20
C VAL A 9 -49.80 -25.40 -30.68
N LEU A 10 -50.78 -24.68 -30.13
CA LEU A 10 -51.13 -24.79 -28.70
C LEU A 10 -51.74 -26.15 -28.36
N SER A 11 -52.58 -26.74 -29.23
CA SER A 11 -53.16 -28.07 -29.00
C SER A 11 -52.11 -29.19 -29.12
N THR A 12 -51.14 -29.05 -30.02
CA THR A 12 -50.02 -30.00 -30.15
C THR A 12 -49.02 -29.88 -29.01
N LEU A 13 -48.75 -28.67 -28.49
CA LEU A 13 -47.95 -28.48 -27.27
C LEU A 13 -48.64 -29.07 -26.02
N TYR A 14 -49.97 -28.94 -25.92
CA TYR A 14 -50.75 -29.57 -24.84
C TYR A 14 -50.71 -31.11 -24.91
N GLN A 15 -50.74 -31.67 -26.13
CA GLN A 15 -50.58 -33.11 -26.34
C GLN A 15 -49.15 -33.61 -26.05
N TRP A 16 -48.13 -32.80 -26.34
CA TRP A 16 -46.74 -33.12 -25.99
C TRP A 16 -46.46 -33.05 -24.49
N ALA A 17 -47.08 -32.11 -23.76
CA ALA A 17 -47.01 -32.05 -22.30
C ALA A 17 -47.60 -33.31 -21.63
N SER A 18 -48.61 -33.94 -22.26
CA SER A 18 -49.25 -35.18 -21.78
C SER A 18 -48.35 -36.43 -21.91
N VAL A 19 -47.35 -36.40 -22.79
CA VAL A 19 -46.41 -37.52 -23.05
C VAL A 19 -45.22 -37.51 -22.09
N ILE A 20 -44.95 -36.38 -21.40
CA ILE A 20 -43.79 -36.19 -20.51
C ILE A 20 -44.13 -36.44 -19.02
N GLY A 21 -45.38 -36.77 -18.68
CA GLY A 21 -45.72 -37.24 -17.33
C GLY A 21 -45.64 -36.19 -16.21
N LEU A 22 -45.67 -34.90 -16.53
CA LEU A 22 -45.93 -33.84 -15.54
C LEU A 22 -47.44 -33.65 -15.39
N LYS A 23 -48.07 -34.44 -14.51
CA LYS A 23 -49.38 -34.09 -13.96
C LYS A 23 -49.20 -32.85 -13.09
N LEU A 24 -49.43 -31.66 -13.65
CA LEU A 24 -49.71 -30.47 -12.85
C LEU A 24 -51.12 -30.65 -12.28
N ASP A 25 -51.25 -30.64 -10.95
CA ASP A 25 -52.56 -30.63 -10.31
C ASP A 25 -53.28 -29.32 -10.69
N GLU A 26 -54.46 -29.43 -11.31
CA GLU A 26 -55.28 -28.27 -11.73
C GLU A 26 -55.76 -27.41 -10.55
N ASP A 27 -55.63 -27.92 -9.32
CA ASP A 27 -56.07 -27.27 -8.10
C ASP A 27 -55.06 -26.27 -7.48
N PHE A 28 -53.83 -26.16 -8.00
CA PHE A 28 -52.75 -25.34 -7.39
C PHE A 28 -52.22 -24.23 -8.31
N ARG A 29 -51.89 -23.07 -7.71
CA ARG A 29 -51.12 -21.99 -8.36
C ARG A 29 -49.63 -22.15 -8.06
N TYR A 30 -48.80 -21.97 -9.09
CA TYR A 30 -47.36 -22.18 -9.00
C TYR A 30 -46.59 -20.85 -9.06
N TYR A 31 -45.63 -20.64 -8.16
CA TYR A 31 -44.72 -19.49 -8.19
C TYR A 31 -43.26 -19.96 -8.10
N ASN A 32 -42.35 -19.18 -8.67
CA ASN A 32 -40.95 -19.56 -8.77
C ASN A 32 -40.11 -18.92 -7.65
N VAL A 33 -39.23 -19.70 -7.03
CA VAL A 33 -38.21 -19.25 -6.07
C VAL A 33 -36.85 -19.44 -6.70
N GLY A 34 -36.08 -18.35 -6.79
CA GLY A 34 -34.76 -18.36 -7.41
C GLY A 34 -33.68 -18.78 -6.43
N VAL A 35 -33.07 -19.93 -6.65
CA VAL A 35 -31.89 -20.40 -5.91
C VAL A 35 -30.64 -20.06 -6.72
N LEU A 36 -29.83 -19.14 -6.20
CA LEU A 36 -28.64 -18.63 -6.86
C LEU A 36 -27.42 -18.83 -5.95
N MET A 37 -26.53 -19.76 -6.30
CA MET A 37 -25.39 -20.15 -5.47
C MET A 37 -24.12 -20.43 -6.29
N ALA A 38 -22.97 -20.39 -5.62
CA ALA A 38 -21.72 -20.85 -6.22
C ALA A 38 -21.75 -22.37 -6.40
N SER A 39 -20.98 -22.89 -7.35
CA SER A 39 -20.90 -24.32 -7.64
C SER A 39 -19.48 -24.71 -8.03
N ASN A 40 -19.05 -25.90 -7.63
CA ASN A 40 -17.71 -26.46 -7.92
C ASN A 40 -16.51 -25.65 -7.37
N LEU A 41 -16.66 -24.95 -6.23
CA LEU A 41 -15.58 -24.18 -5.60
C LEU A 41 -14.98 -24.86 -4.36
N ASN A 42 -15.52 -26.00 -3.95
CA ASN A 42 -15.22 -26.66 -2.67
C ASN A 42 -15.49 -25.76 -1.46
N TYR A 43 -16.46 -24.85 -1.57
CA TYR A 43 -16.85 -23.98 -0.47
C TYR A 43 -17.96 -24.61 0.38
N PRO A 44 -17.99 -24.32 1.69
CA PRO A 44 -18.97 -24.89 2.62
C PRO A 44 -20.43 -24.46 2.33
N PHE A 45 -20.61 -23.51 1.41
CA PHE A 45 -21.88 -22.95 0.97
C PHE A 45 -22.13 -23.13 -0.53
N ASP A 46 -21.41 -24.05 -1.16
CA ASP A 46 -21.65 -24.45 -2.55
C ASP A 46 -23.05 -25.06 -2.71
N LEU A 47 -23.59 -24.90 -3.91
CA LEU A 47 -24.90 -25.41 -4.29
C LEU A 47 -25.03 -26.91 -4.05
N GLU A 48 -23.97 -27.67 -4.28
CA GLU A 48 -23.94 -29.12 -4.08
C GLU A 48 -24.11 -29.51 -2.59
N ARG A 49 -23.74 -28.62 -1.66
CA ARG A 49 -23.88 -28.83 -0.21
C ARG A 49 -25.19 -28.23 0.34
N CYS A 50 -25.54 -27.02 -0.11
CA CYS A 50 -26.70 -26.28 0.43
C CYS A 50 -28.01 -26.54 -0.34
N GLY A 51 -27.93 -26.93 -1.61
CA GLY A 51 -29.08 -27.22 -2.47
C GLY A 51 -30.05 -28.23 -1.87
N PRO A 52 -29.59 -29.39 -1.35
CA PRO A 52 -30.46 -30.37 -0.69
C PRO A 52 -31.26 -29.82 0.49
N ALA A 53 -30.64 -28.96 1.30
CA ALA A 53 -31.32 -28.33 2.43
C ALA A 53 -32.42 -27.36 1.96
N VAL A 54 -32.16 -26.60 0.89
CA VAL A 54 -33.19 -25.74 0.26
C VAL A 54 -34.33 -26.57 -0.31
N ASP A 55 -34.04 -27.70 -0.97
CA ASP A 55 -35.07 -28.57 -1.55
C ASP A 55 -35.98 -29.15 -0.45
N MET A 56 -35.37 -29.66 0.63
CA MET A 56 -36.13 -30.19 1.78
C MET A 56 -37.00 -29.12 2.43
N ALA A 57 -36.50 -27.89 2.58
CA ALA A 57 -37.28 -26.79 3.13
C ALA A 57 -38.44 -26.39 2.21
N LEU A 58 -38.21 -26.33 0.88
CA LEU A 58 -39.26 -26.03 -0.11
C LEU A 58 -40.36 -27.11 -0.10
N GLU A 59 -40.00 -28.38 0.03
CA GLU A 59 -40.96 -29.48 0.20
C GLU A 59 -41.80 -29.28 1.47
N GLU A 60 -41.16 -29.02 2.62
CA GLU A 60 -41.89 -28.83 3.88
C GLU A 60 -42.84 -27.64 3.84
N ILE A 61 -42.40 -26.46 3.36
CA ILE A 61 -43.27 -25.27 3.36
C ILE A 61 -44.43 -25.43 2.36
N ASN A 62 -44.23 -26.13 1.25
CA ASN A 62 -45.28 -26.40 0.27
C ASN A 62 -46.39 -27.25 0.88
N GLU A 63 -46.03 -28.31 1.61
CA GLU A 63 -47.00 -29.21 2.25
C GLU A 63 -47.64 -28.56 3.49
N ARG A 64 -46.84 -27.89 4.32
CA ARG A 64 -47.26 -27.44 5.65
C ARG A 64 -47.92 -26.08 5.67
N PHE A 65 -47.44 -25.13 4.86
CA PHE A 65 -47.85 -23.74 4.94
C PHE A 65 -48.67 -23.29 3.72
N LEU A 66 -48.29 -23.70 2.52
CA LEU A 66 -48.87 -23.18 1.27
C LEU A 66 -49.98 -24.06 0.71
N ALA A 67 -50.05 -25.34 1.10
CA ALA A 67 -51.07 -26.27 0.65
C ALA A 67 -52.50 -25.77 0.91
N GLN A 68 -52.74 -25.20 2.10
CA GLN A 68 -54.04 -24.63 2.49
C GLN A 68 -54.46 -23.43 1.63
N HIS A 69 -53.50 -22.73 1.03
CA HIS A 69 -53.72 -21.59 0.13
C HIS A 69 -53.80 -22.00 -1.34
N LYS A 70 -53.73 -23.32 -1.64
CA LYS A 70 -53.63 -23.86 -3.01
C LYS A 70 -52.46 -23.26 -3.79
N ILE A 71 -51.33 -23.05 -3.12
CA ILE A 71 -50.10 -22.48 -3.70
C ILE A 71 -48.95 -23.48 -3.57
N LYS A 72 -48.10 -23.55 -4.60
CA LYS A 72 -46.87 -24.34 -4.59
C LYS A 72 -45.69 -23.53 -5.14
N LEU A 73 -44.58 -23.52 -4.42
CA LEU A 73 -43.33 -22.92 -4.83
C LEU A 73 -42.48 -23.93 -5.61
N LEU A 74 -41.99 -23.50 -6.77
CA LEU A 74 -41.10 -24.25 -7.64
C LEU A 74 -39.70 -23.63 -7.61
N LYS A 75 -38.69 -24.48 -7.54
CA LYS A 75 -37.30 -24.05 -7.55
C LYS A 75 -36.84 -23.73 -8.97
N VAL A 76 -36.30 -22.53 -9.16
CA VAL A 76 -35.51 -22.16 -10.33
C VAL A 76 -34.07 -22.02 -9.87
N GLN A 77 -33.18 -22.84 -10.40
CA GLN A 77 -31.79 -22.91 -9.97
C GLN A 77 -30.85 -22.32 -11.02
N LYS A 78 -29.95 -21.43 -10.60
CA LYS A 78 -28.79 -21.03 -11.39
C LYS A 78 -27.54 -21.09 -10.52
N SER A 79 -26.41 -21.44 -11.12
CA SER A 79 -25.12 -21.44 -10.45
C SER A 79 -24.09 -20.60 -11.19
N TYR A 80 -23.05 -20.21 -10.47
CA TYR A 80 -21.94 -19.44 -11.02
C TYR A 80 -20.60 -20.06 -10.56
N PRO A 81 -19.56 -20.01 -11.41
CA PRO A 81 -18.30 -20.72 -11.17
C PRO A 81 -17.30 -19.97 -10.28
N SER A 82 -17.61 -18.74 -9.84
CA SER A 82 -16.75 -17.95 -8.95
C SER A 82 -17.57 -16.92 -8.16
N CYS A 83 -17.10 -16.48 -6.99
CA CYS A 83 -17.75 -15.42 -6.19
C CYS A 83 -17.63 -14.02 -6.83
N SER A 84 -17.81 -13.91 -8.15
CA SER A 84 -17.72 -12.69 -8.94
C SER A 84 -19.01 -11.84 -8.83
N GLY A 85 -18.83 -10.55 -8.58
CA GLY A 85 -19.92 -9.56 -8.55
C GLY A 85 -20.49 -9.17 -9.92
N VAL A 86 -20.03 -9.80 -11.02
CA VAL A 86 -20.51 -9.49 -12.38
C VAL A 86 -21.52 -10.52 -12.88
N LEU A 87 -21.25 -11.82 -12.69
CA LEU A 87 -22.09 -12.88 -13.25
C LEU A 87 -23.38 -13.09 -12.44
N ALA A 88 -23.27 -13.09 -11.11
CA ALA A 88 -24.41 -13.28 -10.20
C ALA A 88 -25.58 -12.30 -10.45
N PRO A 89 -25.39 -10.97 -10.56
CA PRO A 89 -26.50 -10.06 -10.85
C PRO A 89 -27.13 -10.28 -12.23
N GLY A 90 -26.34 -10.66 -13.24
CA GLY A 90 -26.88 -11.02 -14.56
C GLY A 90 -27.78 -12.25 -14.50
N LEU A 91 -27.34 -13.30 -13.78
CA LEU A 91 -28.14 -14.51 -13.56
C LEU A 91 -29.40 -14.22 -12.73
N ALA A 92 -29.31 -13.35 -11.71
CA ALA A 92 -30.47 -12.91 -10.94
C ALA A 92 -31.48 -12.14 -11.81
N ALA A 93 -31.01 -11.26 -12.70
CA ALA A 93 -31.85 -10.54 -13.64
C ALA A 93 -32.57 -11.48 -14.60
N ASP A 94 -31.87 -12.47 -15.16
CA ASP A 94 -32.52 -13.50 -15.97
C ASP A 94 -33.60 -14.26 -15.20
N MET A 95 -33.33 -14.65 -13.95
CA MET A 95 -34.32 -15.36 -13.14
C MET A 95 -35.55 -14.49 -12.88
N HIS A 96 -35.36 -13.20 -12.60
CA HIS A 96 -36.45 -12.26 -12.38
C HIS A 96 -37.28 -12.05 -13.66
N PHE A 97 -36.64 -11.72 -14.78
CA PHE A 97 -37.35 -11.36 -16.02
C PHE A 97 -37.82 -12.55 -16.86
N LEU A 98 -37.09 -13.66 -16.88
CA LEU A 98 -37.42 -14.84 -17.71
C LEU A 98 -38.17 -15.91 -16.92
N SER A 99 -37.91 -16.03 -15.62
CA SER A 99 -38.50 -17.08 -14.77
C SER A 99 -39.45 -16.53 -13.71
N ASP A 100 -39.69 -15.22 -13.66
CA ASP A 100 -40.71 -14.59 -12.80
C ASP A 100 -40.61 -15.04 -11.33
N VAL A 101 -39.38 -15.02 -10.79
CA VAL A 101 -39.12 -15.42 -9.41
C VAL A 101 -39.66 -14.39 -8.42
N ILE A 102 -40.35 -14.88 -7.39
CA ILE A 102 -40.97 -14.06 -6.35
C ILE A 102 -40.12 -13.95 -5.08
N ALA A 103 -39.03 -14.71 -4.98
CA ALA A 103 -38.07 -14.67 -3.88
C ALA A 103 -36.72 -15.22 -4.33
N PHE A 104 -35.63 -14.74 -3.72
CA PHE A 104 -34.28 -15.25 -3.93
C PHE A 104 -33.73 -15.97 -2.69
N VAL A 105 -33.04 -17.08 -2.91
CA VAL A 105 -32.27 -17.84 -1.91
C VAL A 105 -30.81 -17.86 -2.34
N GLY A 106 -29.93 -17.30 -1.50
CA GLY A 106 -28.57 -16.92 -1.89
C GLY A 106 -28.55 -15.61 -2.69
N PRO A 107 -27.38 -15.14 -3.16
CA PRO A 107 -26.04 -15.73 -3.04
C PRO A 107 -25.46 -15.83 -1.62
N ALA A 108 -24.49 -16.72 -1.44
CA ALA A 108 -23.76 -16.89 -0.18
C ALA A 108 -22.50 -16.00 -0.07
N CYS A 109 -21.79 -15.78 -1.18
CA CYS A 109 -20.59 -14.93 -1.19
C CYS A 109 -20.98 -13.44 -1.08
N LEU A 110 -20.23 -12.64 -0.33
CA LEU A 110 -20.50 -11.22 -0.15
C LEU A 110 -20.53 -10.46 -1.48
N PHE A 111 -19.54 -10.69 -2.35
CA PHE A 111 -19.40 -9.98 -3.64
C PHE A 111 -20.48 -10.32 -4.66
N ALA A 112 -21.07 -11.52 -4.57
CA ALA A 112 -22.21 -11.90 -5.39
C ALA A 112 -23.53 -11.40 -4.78
N LEU A 113 -23.66 -11.47 -3.44
CA LEU A 113 -24.86 -11.09 -2.72
C LEU A 113 -25.11 -9.58 -2.76
N GLU A 114 -24.07 -8.77 -2.60
CA GLU A 114 -24.17 -7.30 -2.54
C GLU A 114 -24.93 -6.70 -3.75
N PRO A 115 -24.55 -6.96 -5.02
CA PRO A 115 -25.28 -6.44 -6.16
C PRO A 115 -26.65 -7.10 -6.34
N VAL A 116 -26.78 -8.39 -6.05
CA VAL A 116 -28.07 -9.12 -6.19
C VAL A 116 -29.09 -8.61 -5.17
N ALA A 117 -28.67 -8.31 -3.93
CA ALA A 117 -29.54 -7.78 -2.90
C ALA A 117 -30.03 -6.36 -3.23
N ARG A 118 -29.20 -5.52 -3.89
CA ARG A 118 -29.65 -4.21 -4.40
C ARG A 118 -30.69 -4.36 -5.50
N LEU A 119 -30.48 -5.29 -6.43
CA LEU A 119 -31.45 -5.57 -7.49
C LEU A 119 -32.75 -6.12 -6.91
N ALA A 120 -32.68 -7.05 -5.96
CA ALA A 120 -33.84 -7.58 -5.26
C ALA A 120 -34.62 -6.46 -4.53
N ALA A 121 -33.93 -5.54 -3.87
CA ALA A 121 -34.56 -4.37 -3.27
C ALA A 121 -35.25 -3.48 -4.31
N TYR A 122 -34.60 -3.24 -5.45
CA TYR A 122 -35.17 -2.46 -6.57
C TYR A 122 -36.41 -3.14 -7.17
N TRP A 123 -36.41 -4.47 -7.27
CA TRP A 123 -37.53 -5.28 -7.77
C TRP A 123 -38.60 -5.56 -6.72
N ASN A 124 -38.47 -5.02 -5.50
CA ASN A 124 -39.31 -5.38 -4.35
C ASN A 124 -39.45 -6.90 -4.16
N THR A 125 -38.33 -7.62 -4.27
CA THR A 125 -38.27 -9.09 -4.13
C THR A 125 -37.52 -9.44 -2.84
N PRO A 126 -38.07 -10.32 -1.97
CA PRO A 126 -37.39 -10.76 -0.76
C PRO A 126 -36.19 -11.63 -1.13
N ILE A 127 -35.06 -11.42 -0.43
CA ILE A 127 -33.84 -12.20 -0.59
C ILE A 127 -33.36 -12.71 0.75
N ILE A 128 -33.10 -14.01 0.82
CA ILE A 128 -32.67 -14.70 2.04
C ILE A 128 -31.38 -15.43 1.75
N THR A 129 -30.45 -15.36 2.69
CA THR A 129 -29.18 -16.06 2.57
C THR A 129 -28.77 -16.72 3.88
N GLY A 130 -28.26 -17.95 3.78
CA GLY A 130 -27.63 -18.68 4.88
C GLY A 130 -26.20 -18.23 5.17
N MET A 131 -25.68 -17.25 4.40
CA MET A 131 -24.34 -16.65 4.56
C MET A 131 -24.40 -15.14 4.21
N GLY A 132 -23.34 -14.55 3.67
CA GLY A 132 -23.35 -13.16 3.18
C GLY A 132 -22.20 -12.27 3.64
N ASP A 133 -21.41 -12.69 4.62
CA ASP A 133 -20.29 -11.89 5.16
C ASP A 133 -18.90 -12.33 4.62
N GLN A 134 -18.86 -13.16 3.57
CA GLN A 134 -17.63 -13.84 3.14
C GLN A 134 -16.86 -13.18 1.98
N PRO A 135 -15.56 -12.92 2.14
CA PRO A 135 -14.67 -12.55 1.04
C PRO A 135 -14.28 -13.74 0.13
N PRO A 136 -13.76 -13.50 -1.10
CA PRO A 136 -13.29 -14.55 -2.00
C PRO A 136 -12.00 -15.20 -1.49
N SER A 137 -11.72 -16.43 -1.92
CA SER A 137 -10.51 -17.18 -1.51
C SER A 137 -9.22 -16.64 -2.14
N GLU A 138 -8.07 -17.06 -1.59
CA GLU A 138 -6.71 -16.56 -1.88
C GLU A 138 -6.29 -16.51 -3.37
N GLY A 139 -6.98 -17.23 -4.26
CA GLY A 139 -6.67 -17.29 -5.70
C GLY A 139 -7.15 -16.09 -6.54
N GLU A 140 -8.06 -15.25 -6.02
CA GLU A 140 -8.66 -14.12 -6.76
C GLU A 140 -8.14 -12.74 -6.30
N LEU A 141 -7.08 -12.72 -5.48
CA LEU A 141 -6.59 -11.53 -4.77
C LEU A 141 -5.74 -10.54 -5.59
N SER A 142 -5.39 -10.85 -6.84
CA SER A 142 -4.47 -9.99 -7.61
C SER A 142 -5.07 -8.63 -8.03
N VAL A 143 -6.39 -8.47 -7.98
CA VAL A 143 -7.10 -7.24 -8.40
C VAL A 143 -7.80 -6.52 -7.23
N THR A 144 -8.00 -7.20 -6.10
CA THR A 144 -8.95 -6.80 -5.03
C THR A 144 -8.30 -6.23 -3.77
N SER A 145 -6.99 -6.45 -3.53
CA SER A 145 -6.25 -5.77 -2.45
C SER A 145 -6.28 -4.24 -2.58
N ARG A 146 -6.52 -3.72 -3.79
CA ARG A 146 -6.70 -2.27 -4.06
C ARG A 146 -8.09 -1.75 -3.71
N ILE A 147 -9.09 -2.62 -3.61
CA ILE A 147 -10.49 -2.27 -3.28
C ILE A 147 -10.69 -2.21 -1.76
N LEU A 148 -10.04 -3.10 -1.00
CA LEU A 148 -10.01 -3.01 0.46
C LEU A 148 -9.02 -1.93 0.98
N GLY A 149 -8.04 -1.57 0.17
CA GLY A 149 -7.18 -0.39 0.38
C GLY A 149 -7.93 0.97 0.26
N ARG A 150 -9.19 0.97 -0.17
CA ARG A 150 -10.10 2.14 -0.05
C ARG A 150 -10.85 2.16 1.29
N TYR A 151 -10.23 1.66 2.37
CA TYR A 151 -10.55 2.15 3.71
C TYR A 151 -10.13 3.61 3.76
N ASN A 152 -11.09 4.50 3.52
CA ASN A 152 -10.91 5.94 3.60
C ASN A 152 -10.43 6.29 5.03
N PRO A 153 -9.19 6.78 5.24
CA PRO A 153 -8.72 7.16 6.57
C PRO A 153 -9.54 8.31 7.18
N ASN A 154 -10.38 8.97 6.38
CA ASN A 154 -11.17 10.13 6.78
C ASN A 154 -12.60 9.80 7.24
N ASN A 155 -13.11 8.58 7.05
CA ASN A 155 -14.40 8.18 7.65
C ASN A 155 -14.17 7.47 8.99
N LYS A 156 -14.10 8.26 10.06
CA LYS A 156 -14.02 7.78 11.46
C LYS A 156 -15.31 7.15 11.98
N SER A 157 -16.39 7.10 11.20
CA SER A 157 -17.67 6.56 11.65
C SER A 157 -18.01 5.26 10.92
N GLU A 158 -18.04 4.18 11.69
CA GLU A 158 -18.68 2.89 11.43
C GLU A 158 -17.95 1.88 10.55
N SER A 159 -17.19 0.99 11.19
CA SER A 159 -16.93 -0.37 10.68
C SER A 159 -18.20 -1.24 10.78
N ALA A 160 -19.31 -0.78 10.23
CA ALA A 160 -20.52 -1.58 10.07
C ALA A 160 -20.37 -2.43 8.81
N GLY A 161 -20.53 -3.76 8.91
CA GLY A 161 -20.43 -4.65 7.75
C GLY A 161 -21.28 -4.17 6.57
N ILE A 162 -20.80 -4.36 5.34
CA ILE A 162 -21.36 -3.76 4.10
C ILE A 162 -22.87 -3.94 3.98
N LEU A 163 -23.40 -5.10 4.38
CA LEU A 163 -24.83 -5.47 4.26
C LEU A 163 -25.68 -5.12 5.49
N LYS A 164 -25.11 -4.46 6.51
CA LYS A 164 -25.84 -4.09 7.72
C LYS A 164 -26.79 -2.91 7.48
N ASP A 165 -26.45 -2.04 6.53
CA ASP A 165 -27.25 -0.87 6.18
C ASP A 165 -28.51 -1.28 5.40
N LYS A 166 -29.58 -1.60 6.12
CA LYS A 166 -30.86 -2.01 5.53
C LYS A 166 -31.60 -0.90 4.79
N SER A 167 -31.13 0.36 4.85
CA SER A 167 -31.64 1.40 3.93
C SER A 167 -31.31 1.10 2.47
N LYS A 168 -30.19 0.40 2.22
CA LYS A 168 -29.75 -0.04 0.89
C LYS A 168 -30.21 -1.45 0.53
N TYR A 169 -30.41 -2.29 1.55
CA TYR A 169 -30.82 -3.69 1.39
C TYR A 169 -32.12 -4.00 2.16
N PRO A 170 -33.22 -3.28 1.92
CA PRO A 170 -34.45 -3.37 2.72
C PRO A 170 -35.18 -4.72 2.61
N THR A 171 -34.91 -5.50 1.56
CA THR A 171 -35.53 -6.82 1.36
C THR A 171 -34.61 -8.00 1.71
N LEU A 172 -33.44 -7.73 2.30
CA LEU A 172 -32.44 -8.75 2.62
C LEU A 172 -32.55 -9.24 4.06
N THR A 173 -32.77 -10.54 4.23
CA THR A 173 -32.70 -11.23 5.53
C THR A 173 -31.50 -12.17 5.59
N ARG A 174 -30.62 -11.99 6.59
CA ARG A 174 -29.43 -12.83 6.78
C ARG A 174 -29.68 -13.85 7.89
N MET A 175 -29.59 -15.13 7.53
CA MET A 175 -29.83 -16.26 8.44
C MET A 175 -28.56 -16.80 9.11
N SER A 176 -27.41 -16.21 8.78
CA SER A 176 -26.11 -16.61 9.33
C SER A 176 -25.60 -15.65 10.39
N TYR A 177 -24.42 -15.98 10.91
CA TYR A 177 -23.66 -15.10 11.79
C TYR A 177 -23.16 -13.83 11.08
N CYS A 178 -22.98 -12.75 11.85
CA CYS A 178 -22.27 -11.55 11.38
C CYS A 178 -20.88 -11.48 11.98
N GLN A 179 -19.85 -11.30 11.15
CA GLN A 179 -18.47 -11.10 11.65
C GLN A 179 -18.38 -9.87 12.57
N CYS A 180 -19.20 -8.85 12.30
CA CYS A 180 -19.33 -7.64 13.10
C CYS A 180 -19.82 -7.88 14.55
N ARG A 181 -20.46 -9.02 14.83
CA ARG A 181 -21.00 -9.38 16.14
C ARG A 181 -20.00 -10.17 16.99
N LEU A 182 -18.93 -10.71 16.42
CA LEU A 182 -17.89 -11.42 17.16
C LEU A 182 -17.29 -10.58 18.29
N LYS A 183 -17.18 -9.26 18.12
CA LYS A 183 -16.74 -8.36 19.20
C LYS A 183 -17.58 -8.49 20.49
N LYS A 184 -18.89 -8.75 20.37
CA LYS A 184 -19.79 -8.94 21.52
C LYS A 184 -19.53 -10.28 22.21
N VAL A 185 -19.26 -11.33 21.40
CA VAL A 185 -18.89 -12.66 21.90
C VAL A 185 -17.61 -12.55 22.73
N PHE A 186 -16.54 -12.01 22.15
CA PHE A 186 -15.27 -11.82 22.84
C PHE A 186 -15.41 -10.91 24.07
N ALA A 187 -16.10 -9.77 23.96
CA ALA A 187 -16.35 -8.90 25.11
C ALA A 187 -17.09 -9.61 26.26
N SER A 188 -18.04 -10.51 25.96
CA SER A 188 -18.75 -11.28 26.98
C SER A 188 -17.83 -12.28 27.70
N ILE A 189 -16.91 -12.92 26.97
CA ILE A 189 -15.89 -13.83 27.52
C ILE A 189 -14.96 -13.05 28.45
N PHE A 190 -14.50 -11.87 28.02
CA PHE A 190 -13.60 -11.03 28.80
C PHE A 190 -14.28 -10.47 30.05
N LYS A 191 -15.56 -10.13 29.95
CA LYS A 191 -16.38 -9.73 31.11
C LYS A 191 -16.55 -10.88 32.10
N GLN A 192 -16.76 -12.11 31.62
CA GLN A 192 -16.89 -13.30 32.48
C GLN A 192 -15.62 -13.57 33.28
N PHE A 193 -14.45 -13.45 32.65
CA PHE A 193 -13.16 -13.75 33.29
C PHE A 193 -12.46 -12.50 33.87
N ASN A 194 -13.13 -11.34 33.82
CA ASN A 194 -12.61 -10.05 34.28
C ASN A 194 -11.27 -9.65 33.63
N TRP A 195 -11.11 -9.93 32.33
CA TRP A 195 -9.94 -9.55 31.55
C TRP A 195 -10.13 -8.19 30.87
N ARG A 196 -9.09 -7.35 30.94
CA ARG A 196 -9.03 -5.98 30.41
C ARG A 196 -7.77 -5.70 29.58
N HIS A 197 -6.76 -6.56 29.66
CA HIS A 197 -5.50 -6.41 28.93
C HIS A 197 -5.34 -7.48 27.84
N ILE A 198 -5.67 -7.10 26.60
CA ILE A 198 -5.81 -8.05 25.49
C ILE A 198 -4.90 -7.65 24.33
N ALA A 199 -4.20 -8.64 23.77
CA ALA A 199 -3.43 -8.50 22.54
C ALA A 199 -4.18 -9.15 21.37
N LEU A 200 -4.18 -8.49 20.22
CA LEU A 200 -4.72 -9.02 18.97
C LEU A 200 -3.61 -9.17 17.93
N ILE A 201 -3.44 -10.38 17.41
CA ILE A 201 -2.54 -10.68 16.30
C ILE A 201 -3.40 -10.98 15.07
N LEU A 202 -3.19 -10.24 13.97
CA LEU A 202 -4.01 -10.33 12.77
C LEU A 202 -3.18 -10.61 11.51
N ASP A 203 -3.64 -11.54 10.68
CA ASP A 203 -3.02 -11.91 9.41
C ASP A 203 -3.58 -11.06 8.25
N ARG A 204 -2.72 -10.30 7.56
CA ARG A 204 -3.12 -9.51 6.37
C ARG A 204 -3.12 -10.32 5.09
N SER A 205 -2.46 -11.48 5.07
CA SER A 205 -2.41 -12.36 3.90
C SER A 205 -3.72 -13.11 3.67
N ASP A 206 -4.52 -13.29 4.73
CA ASP A 206 -5.82 -13.92 4.67
C ASP A 206 -6.96 -12.93 4.91
N LEU A 207 -7.89 -12.87 3.95
CA LEU A 207 -8.92 -11.86 3.95
C LEU A 207 -10.00 -12.10 5.03
N PHE A 208 -10.28 -13.36 5.36
CA PHE A 208 -11.17 -13.69 6.47
C PHE A 208 -10.56 -13.25 7.81
N SER A 209 -9.32 -13.67 8.08
CA SER A 209 -8.55 -13.28 9.28
C SER A 209 -8.41 -11.77 9.42
N LEU A 210 -8.17 -11.06 8.32
CA LEU A 210 -8.08 -9.60 8.31
C LEU A 210 -9.42 -8.96 8.64
N THR A 211 -10.52 -9.43 8.04
CA THR A 211 -11.86 -8.83 8.22
C THR A 211 -12.35 -9.07 9.64
N VAL A 212 -12.21 -10.29 10.17
CA VAL A 212 -12.53 -10.60 11.57
C VAL A 212 -11.63 -9.79 12.52
N GLY A 213 -10.32 -9.79 12.27
CA GLY A 213 -9.34 -9.06 13.07
C GLY A 213 -9.64 -7.56 13.16
N LYS A 214 -9.97 -6.92 12.03
CA LYS A 214 -10.33 -5.48 12.02
C LYS A 214 -11.63 -5.16 12.74
N ASN A 215 -12.64 -6.03 12.61
CA ASN A 215 -13.89 -5.88 13.36
C ASN A 215 -13.68 -6.03 14.88
N LEU A 216 -12.82 -6.98 15.28
CA LEU A 216 -12.42 -7.15 16.68
C LEU A 216 -11.58 -5.97 17.17
N GLU A 217 -10.63 -5.48 16.37
CA GLU A 217 -9.80 -4.32 16.70
C GLU A 217 -10.67 -3.10 17.02
N HIS A 218 -11.58 -2.73 16.13
CA HIS A 218 -12.46 -1.57 16.33
C HIS A 218 -13.42 -1.78 17.51
N GLY A 219 -14.01 -2.97 17.61
CA GLY A 219 -14.94 -3.31 18.67
C GLY A 219 -14.31 -3.27 20.06
N LEU A 220 -13.18 -3.95 20.24
CA LEU A 220 -12.50 -4.08 21.53
C LEU A 220 -11.76 -2.79 21.94
N LYS A 221 -11.35 -1.96 20.98
CA LYS A 221 -10.88 -0.58 21.28
C LYS A 221 -12.00 0.28 21.86
N THR A 222 -13.21 0.17 21.31
CA THR A 222 -14.38 0.92 21.80
C THR A 222 -14.76 0.52 23.23
N GLU A 223 -14.66 -0.77 23.55
CA GLU A 223 -14.88 -1.31 24.89
C GLU A 223 -13.73 -1.02 25.88
N GLY A 224 -12.59 -0.49 25.40
CA GLY A 224 -11.44 -0.13 26.25
C GLY A 224 -10.63 -1.31 26.80
N VAL A 225 -10.73 -2.50 26.19
CA VAL A 225 -10.03 -3.73 26.65
C VAL A 225 -8.84 -4.12 25.76
N LEU A 226 -8.70 -3.51 24.57
CA LEU A 226 -7.61 -3.83 23.65
C LEU A 226 -6.34 -3.04 24.00
N SER A 227 -5.29 -3.73 24.42
CA SER A 227 -4.00 -3.13 24.83
C SER A 227 -2.94 -3.14 23.73
N PHE A 228 -2.96 -4.12 22.83
CA PHE A 228 -1.95 -4.26 21.78
C PHE A 228 -2.52 -4.87 20.50
N VAL A 229 -2.02 -4.41 19.35
CA VAL A 229 -2.39 -4.93 18.02
C VAL A 229 -1.14 -5.10 17.18
N ARG A 230 -1.00 -6.26 16.53
CA ARG A 230 0.09 -6.51 15.60
C ARG A 230 -0.40 -7.20 14.34
N GLU A 231 0.06 -6.69 13.19
CA GLU A 231 -0.30 -7.20 11.87
C GLU A 231 0.86 -8.02 11.29
N LEU A 232 0.50 -9.13 10.63
CA LEU A 232 1.43 -10.01 9.91
C LEU A 232 1.28 -9.75 8.41
N ASP A 233 2.39 -9.51 7.71
CA ASP A 233 2.40 -9.20 6.27
C ASP A 233 2.52 -10.45 5.37
N GLY A 234 2.17 -11.65 5.87
CA GLY A 234 2.26 -12.90 5.11
C GLY A 234 3.67 -13.34 4.70
N ASN A 235 4.69 -12.58 5.08
CA ASN A 235 6.08 -12.85 4.72
C ASN A 235 6.65 -13.89 5.70
N GLU A 236 6.88 -15.12 5.22
CA GLU A 236 7.25 -16.28 6.04
C GLU A 236 8.63 -16.17 6.74
N ASN A 237 9.39 -15.11 6.47
CA ASN A 237 10.74 -14.90 6.99
C ASN A 237 10.79 -14.27 8.40
N ASP A 238 9.71 -13.67 8.90
CA ASP A 238 9.69 -13.14 10.26
C ASP A 238 9.39 -14.23 11.28
N SER A 239 10.22 -14.31 12.33
CA SER A 239 10.02 -15.28 13.40
C SER A 239 8.72 -15.00 14.15
N ILE A 240 7.76 -15.93 14.07
CA ILE A 240 6.47 -15.93 14.81
C ILE A 240 6.68 -15.66 16.31
N GLY A 241 7.81 -16.12 16.88
CA GLY A 241 8.15 -15.89 18.28
C GLY A 241 8.33 -14.40 18.66
N ASN A 242 8.71 -13.54 17.70
CA ASN A 242 8.83 -12.10 17.96
C ASN A 242 7.46 -11.45 18.16
N TYR A 243 6.44 -11.85 17.39
CA TYR A 243 5.07 -11.35 17.55
C TYR A 243 4.52 -11.67 18.94
N LEU A 244 4.82 -12.86 19.45
CA LEU A 244 4.45 -13.27 20.81
C LEU A 244 5.23 -12.51 21.89
N ARG A 245 6.52 -12.21 21.67
CA ARG A 245 7.33 -11.39 22.59
C ARG A 245 6.88 -9.93 22.62
N ASP A 246 6.43 -9.39 21.50
CA ASP A 246 5.90 -8.02 21.46
C ASP A 246 4.55 -7.97 22.18
N ALA A 247 3.65 -8.91 21.90
CA ALA A 247 2.38 -9.05 22.61
C ALA A 247 2.58 -9.25 24.12
N SER A 248 3.66 -9.93 24.51
CA SER A 248 3.88 -10.27 25.91
C SER A 248 4.20 -9.08 26.82
N MET A 249 4.60 -7.95 26.24
CA MET A 249 4.83 -6.71 26.97
C MET A 249 3.55 -6.00 27.39
N TYR A 250 2.38 -6.36 26.83
CA TYR A 250 1.14 -5.61 27.00
C TYR A 250 -0.07 -6.42 27.47
N ALA A 251 -0.06 -7.74 27.27
CA ALA A 251 -1.20 -8.60 27.62
C ALA A 251 -0.76 -10.02 28.02
N ARG A 252 -1.66 -10.77 28.68
CA ARG A 252 -1.56 -12.23 28.88
C ARG A 252 -2.63 -13.03 28.12
N VAL A 253 -3.67 -12.33 27.66
CA VAL A 253 -4.74 -12.87 26.83
C VAL A 253 -4.48 -12.45 25.38
N VAL A 254 -4.30 -13.42 24.48
CA VAL A 254 -3.92 -13.17 23.09
C VAL A 254 -4.97 -13.75 22.14
N ILE A 255 -5.57 -12.90 21.31
CA ILE A 255 -6.45 -13.32 20.22
C ILE A 255 -5.61 -13.54 18.96
N LEU A 256 -5.72 -14.74 18.39
CA LEU A 256 -5.10 -15.14 17.13
C LEU A 256 -6.18 -15.09 16.02
N SER A 257 -6.20 -13.99 15.27
CA SER A 257 -7.01 -13.85 14.06
C SER A 257 -6.12 -14.13 12.84
N VAL A 258 -5.78 -15.40 12.65
CA VAL A 258 -4.85 -15.89 11.63
C VAL A 258 -5.40 -17.16 10.99
N ARG A 259 -4.89 -17.53 9.81
CA ARG A 259 -5.26 -18.80 9.15
C ARG A 259 -4.99 -20.01 10.05
N GLY A 260 -5.82 -21.05 9.95
CA GLY A 260 -5.70 -22.26 10.78
C GLY A 260 -4.29 -22.87 10.81
N SER A 261 -3.63 -22.93 9.65
CA SER A 261 -2.26 -23.46 9.53
C SER A 261 -1.21 -22.64 10.33
N LEU A 262 -1.46 -21.34 10.53
CA LEU A 262 -0.60 -20.47 11.34
C LEU A 262 -0.91 -20.60 12.83
N VAL A 263 -2.15 -20.90 13.24
CA VAL A 263 -2.51 -21.14 14.65
C VAL A 263 -1.58 -22.19 15.25
N ARG A 264 -1.38 -23.32 14.55
CA ARG A 264 -0.46 -24.37 15.00
C ARG A 264 0.97 -23.87 15.21
N LYS A 265 1.48 -23.08 14.26
CA LYS A 265 2.84 -22.50 14.35
C LYS A 265 2.96 -21.51 15.52
N PHE A 266 1.93 -20.69 15.76
CA PHE A 266 1.86 -19.79 16.92
C PHE A 266 1.86 -20.56 18.24
N MET A 267 1.06 -21.61 18.36
CA MET A 267 0.99 -22.42 19.57
C MET A 267 2.31 -23.16 19.84
N LEU A 268 2.96 -23.71 18.81
CA LEU A 268 4.29 -24.31 18.95
C LEU A 268 5.35 -23.28 19.39
N ALA A 269 5.32 -22.07 18.82
CA ALA A 269 6.21 -20.98 19.22
C ALA A 269 5.94 -20.53 20.66
N ALA A 270 4.67 -20.41 21.07
CA ALA A 270 4.26 -20.10 22.43
C ALA A 270 4.76 -21.17 23.42
N HIS A 271 4.67 -22.45 23.05
CA HIS A 271 5.19 -23.55 23.86
C HIS A 271 6.71 -23.47 24.03
N ALA A 272 7.44 -23.20 22.95
CA ALA A 272 8.89 -23.01 22.98
C ALA A 272 9.32 -21.81 23.84
N LEU A 273 8.50 -20.75 23.90
CA LEU A 273 8.69 -19.59 24.78
C LEU A 273 8.20 -19.82 26.22
N GLY A 274 7.63 -20.98 26.53
CA GLY A 274 7.10 -21.30 27.85
C GLY A 274 5.78 -20.60 28.20
N MET A 275 5.08 -20.03 27.21
CA MET A 275 3.83 -19.30 27.38
C MET A 275 2.61 -20.23 27.58
N THR A 276 2.75 -21.56 27.43
CA THR A 276 1.62 -22.51 27.60
C THR A 276 1.64 -23.21 28.97
N LYS A 277 2.26 -22.59 29.99
CA LYS A 277 2.44 -23.17 31.34
C LYS A 277 1.41 -22.72 32.37
N GLY A 278 0.41 -21.92 31.96
CA GLY A 278 -0.68 -21.47 32.83
C GLY A 278 -0.75 -19.97 33.07
N ASP A 279 0.25 -19.20 32.64
CA ASP A 279 0.23 -17.73 32.80
C ASP A 279 -0.43 -16.99 31.63
N TRP A 280 -0.82 -17.70 30.57
CA TRP A 280 -1.35 -17.14 29.32
C TRP A 280 -2.57 -17.91 28.85
N THR A 281 -3.39 -17.23 28.07
CA THR A 281 -4.47 -17.86 27.30
C THR A 281 -4.50 -17.32 25.90
N PHE A 282 -4.67 -18.23 24.95
CA PHE A 282 -4.82 -17.91 23.54
C PHE A 282 -6.28 -18.14 23.13
N LEU A 283 -6.81 -17.29 22.26
CA LEU A 283 -8.12 -17.47 21.66
C LEU A 283 -7.99 -17.48 20.14
N ASP A 284 -8.47 -18.51 19.45
CA ASP A 284 -8.63 -18.51 18.00
C ASP A 284 -10.11 -18.47 17.58
N VAL A 285 -10.33 -18.13 16.32
CA VAL A 285 -11.67 -18.09 15.71
C VAL A 285 -11.73 -19.16 14.63
N GLU A 286 -12.57 -20.16 14.84
CA GLU A 286 -12.94 -21.15 13.84
C GLU A 286 -14.46 -21.22 13.80
N ILE A 287 -15.09 -20.57 12.83
CA ILE A 287 -16.55 -20.41 12.80
C ILE A 287 -17.27 -21.77 12.76
N PHE A 288 -16.76 -22.70 11.98
CA PHE A 288 -17.19 -24.10 11.95
C PHE A 288 -16.01 -24.95 11.48
N GLN A 289 -16.02 -26.22 11.88
CA GLN A 289 -14.98 -27.16 11.49
C GLN A 289 -14.97 -27.37 9.97
N GLY A 290 -13.78 -27.26 9.37
CA GLY A 290 -13.58 -27.53 7.95
C GLY A 290 -12.27 -26.98 7.42
N SER A 291 -11.77 -27.56 6.34
CA SER A 291 -10.52 -27.14 5.69
C SER A 291 -10.58 -25.75 5.06
N TYR A 292 -11.78 -25.16 4.94
CA TYR A 292 -12.01 -23.86 4.31
C TYR A 292 -11.26 -22.71 5.01
N TRP A 293 -11.13 -22.75 6.34
CA TRP A 293 -10.41 -21.72 7.13
C TRP A 293 -8.92 -22.08 7.37
N GLY A 294 -8.43 -23.12 6.69
CA GLY A 294 -7.18 -23.78 7.00
C GLY A 294 -7.34 -24.88 8.06
N ASP A 295 -6.34 -25.74 8.19
CA ASP A 295 -6.37 -26.81 9.18
C ASP A 295 -6.07 -26.26 10.58
N HIS A 296 -7.11 -26.16 11.41
CA HIS A 296 -7.03 -25.71 12.79
C HIS A 296 -6.66 -26.85 13.77
N ASN A 297 -6.42 -28.08 13.29
CA ASN A 297 -6.06 -29.21 14.13
C ASN A 297 -4.63 -29.08 14.69
N TRP A 298 -4.44 -29.60 15.89
CA TRP A 298 -3.10 -29.71 16.49
C TRP A 298 -2.26 -30.82 15.83
N LYS A 299 -2.92 -31.86 15.30
CA LYS A 299 -2.29 -33.05 14.72
C LYS A 299 -2.06 -32.85 13.22
N ALA A 300 -0.79 -32.72 12.83
CA ALA A 300 -0.38 -32.59 11.43
C ALA A 300 0.30 -33.86 10.87
N GLY A 301 0.51 -34.88 11.71
CA GLY A 301 1.23 -36.11 11.34
C GLY A 301 2.75 -35.95 11.32
N ASP A 302 3.29 -34.94 12.00
CA ASP A 302 4.72 -34.67 12.10
C ASP A 302 5.31 -35.03 13.48
N THR A 303 6.62 -34.83 13.66
CA THR A 303 7.32 -35.13 14.92
C THR A 303 6.95 -34.20 16.08
N GLU A 304 6.33 -33.05 15.80
CA GLU A 304 6.00 -32.00 16.78
C GLU A 304 4.56 -32.14 17.32
N ASP A 305 3.76 -33.08 16.83
CA ASP A 305 2.35 -33.28 17.24
C ASP A 305 2.16 -33.42 18.76
N SER A 306 3.10 -34.08 19.45
CA SER A 306 3.05 -34.21 20.91
C SER A 306 3.20 -32.86 21.64
N LYS A 307 4.06 -31.98 21.10
CA LYS A 307 4.25 -30.62 21.62
C LYS A 307 3.07 -29.72 21.23
N ALA A 308 2.57 -29.85 20.00
CA ALA A 308 1.41 -29.11 19.51
C ALA A 308 0.18 -29.40 20.38
N ARG A 309 -0.11 -30.68 20.66
CA ARG A 309 -1.21 -31.07 21.55
C ARG A 309 -1.12 -30.38 22.91
N LYS A 310 0.06 -30.43 23.54
CA LYS A 310 0.29 -29.81 24.84
C LYS A 310 0.23 -28.28 24.80
N ALA A 311 0.60 -27.67 23.68
CA ALA A 311 0.47 -26.25 23.47
C ALA A 311 -1.00 -25.82 23.37
N TYR A 312 -1.82 -26.61 22.68
CA TYR A 312 -3.25 -26.35 22.46
C TYR A 312 -4.09 -26.47 23.73
N GLU A 313 -3.58 -27.07 24.81
CA GLU A 313 -4.21 -26.99 26.14
C GLU A 313 -4.33 -25.54 26.67
N ALA A 314 -3.59 -24.58 26.10
CA ALA A 314 -3.68 -23.15 26.42
C ALA A 314 -4.58 -22.36 25.45
N LEU A 315 -5.19 -23.03 24.47
CA LEU A 315 -5.98 -22.42 23.39
C LEU A 315 -7.47 -22.66 23.62
N LEU A 316 -8.22 -21.57 23.75
CA LEU A 316 -9.68 -21.59 23.64
C LEU A 316 -10.09 -21.26 22.22
N ARG A 317 -11.13 -21.93 21.75
CA ARG A 317 -11.65 -21.72 20.40
C ARG A 317 -13.05 -21.16 20.45
N VAL A 318 -13.31 -20.15 19.61
CA VAL A 318 -14.65 -19.61 19.44
C VAL A 318 -15.21 -20.09 18.10
N SER A 319 -16.31 -20.86 18.15
CA SER A 319 -17.04 -21.36 16.98
C SER A 319 -18.52 -21.02 17.07
N LEU A 320 -19.27 -21.23 15.98
CA LEU A 320 -20.73 -21.25 16.07
C LEU A 320 -21.21 -22.44 16.89
N LEU A 321 -22.37 -22.26 17.53
CA LEU A 321 -23.06 -23.36 18.19
C LEU A 321 -23.56 -24.36 17.13
N GLN A 322 -22.94 -25.53 17.08
CA GLN A 322 -23.43 -26.62 16.25
C GLN A 322 -24.70 -27.22 16.88
N PRO A 323 -25.78 -27.42 16.10
CA PRO A 323 -26.98 -28.06 16.61
C PRO A 323 -26.73 -29.56 16.88
N THR A 324 -27.09 -30.03 18.08
CA THR A 324 -26.87 -31.42 18.52
C THR A 324 -28.17 -32.22 18.67
N SER A 325 -29.32 -31.62 18.35
CA SER A 325 -30.61 -32.30 18.49
C SER A 325 -30.75 -33.50 17.55
N ASP A 326 -31.47 -34.54 17.96
CA ASP A 326 -31.76 -35.72 17.13
C ASP A 326 -32.37 -35.34 15.77
N LYS A 327 -33.25 -34.32 15.76
CA LYS A 327 -33.85 -33.79 14.53
C LYS A 327 -32.80 -33.24 13.55
N PHE A 328 -31.75 -32.60 14.06
CA PHE A 328 -30.68 -32.08 13.22
C PHE A 328 -29.80 -33.21 12.68
N GLN A 329 -29.57 -34.27 13.45
CA GLN A 329 -28.83 -35.46 12.96
C GLN A 329 -29.59 -36.16 11.84
N ASP A 330 -30.90 -36.38 12.01
CA ASP A 330 -31.77 -36.91 10.95
C ASP A 330 -31.75 -36.03 9.69
N PHE A 331 -31.73 -34.70 9.88
CA PHE A 331 -31.60 -33.75 8.78
C PHE A 331 -30.23 -33.85 8.10
N ALA A 332 -29.15 -33.94 8.87
CA ALA A 332 -27.79 -34.05 8.35
C ALA A 332 -27.59 -35.33 7.51
N ASP A 333 -28.14 -36.45 7.95
CA ASP A 333 -28.08 -37.71 7.20
C ASP A 333 -28.87 -37.64 5.88
N LYS A 334 -30.05 -37.03 5.90
CA LYS A 334 -30.82 -36.77 4.66
C LYS A 334 -30.11 -35.83 3.71
N VAL A 335 -29.45 -34.79 4.22
CA VAL A 335 -28.64 -33.88 3.38
C VAL A 335 -27.51 -34.65 2.70
N LYS A 336 -26.81 -35.53 3.42
CA LYS A 336 -25.74 -36.37 2.84
C LYS A 336 -26.27 -37.27 1.73
N GLU A 337 -27.39 -37.95 1.96
CA GLU A 337 -28.04 -38.80 0.96
C GLU A 337 -28.43 -38.01 -0.30
N ARG A 338 -29.11 -36.87 -0.11
CA ARG A 338 -29.61 -36.03 -1.22
C ARG A 338 -28.50 -35.30 -1.96
N SER A 339 -27.41 -34.92 -1.29
CA SER A 339 -26.22 -34.36 -1.95
C SER A 339 -25.67 -35.35 -2.99
N GLN A 340 -25.61 -36.62 -2.61
CA GLN A 340 -25.15 -37.68 -3.51
C GLN A 340 -26.16 -37.96 -4.63
N ARG A 341 -27.45 -38.08 -4.28
CA ARG A 341 -28.50 -38.49 -5.20
C ARG A 341 -28.87 -37.40 -6.23
N ASP A 342 -29.02 -36.16 -5.77
CA ASP A 342 -29.62 -35.08 -6.55
C ASP A 342 -28.55 -34.10 -7.12
N TYR A 343 -27.37 -34.02 -6.49
CA TYR A 343 -26.29 -33.10 -6.87
C TYR A 343 -24.97 -33.77 -7.26
N ASN A 344 -24.91 -35.11 -7.23
CA ASN A 344 -23.72 -35.89 -7.55
C ASN A 344 -22.47 -35.47 -6.73
N TYR A 345 -22.67 -35.10 -5.46
CA TYR A 345 -21.61 -34.70 -4.53
C TYR A 345 -21.57 -35.60 -3.30
N THR A 346 -20.39 -36.17 -3.03
CA THR A 346 -20.15 -37.01 -1.85
C THR A 346 -19.53 -36.18 -0.74
N ILE A 347 -20.25 -36.01 0.38
CA ILE A 347 -19.70 -35.45 1.61
C ILE A 347 -18.70 -36.46 2.18
N SER A 348 -17.44 -36.04 2.39
CA SER A 348 -16.35 -36.95 2.79
C SER A 348 -16.58 -37.59 4.17
N GLU A 349 -16.02 -38.78 4.41
CA GLU A 349 -16.01 -39.44 5.73
C GLU A 349 -15.20 -38.58 6.73
N GLY A 350 -15.88 -37.67 7.42
CA GLY A 350 -15.29 -36.69 8.34
C GLY A 350 -15.75 -35.24 8.13
N GLU A 351 -16.45 -34.95 7.03
CA GLU A 351 -17.07 -33.65 6.78
C GLU A 351 -18.49 -33.65 7.40
N GLU A 352 -18.72 -32.79 8.39
CA GLU A 352 -20.02 -32.63 9.05
C GLU A 352 -20.92 -31.64 8.30
N VAL A 353 -22.24 -31.85 8.38
CA VAL A 353 -23.21 -30.87 7.89
C VAL A 353 -23.13 -29.63 8.77
N ASN A 354 -22.55 -28.58 8.20
CA ASN A 354 -22.26 -27.35 8.93
C ASN A 354 -23.53 -26.52 9.23
N PHE A 355 -23.38 -25.55 10.13
CA PHE A 355 -24.44 -24.62 10.51
C PHE A 355 -25.03 -23.84 9.31
N VAL A 356 -24.21 -23.51 8.30
CA VAL A 356 -24.63 -22.71 7.13
C VAL A 356 -25.67 -23.45 6.29
N ILE A 357 -25.51 -24.77 6.13
CA ILE A 357 -26.50 -25.61 5.43
C ILE A 357 -27.85 -25.57 6.17
N GLY A 358 -27.83 -25.70 7.50
CA GLY A 358 -29.04 -25.55 8.32
C GLY A 358 -29.62 -24.14 8.27
N ALA A 359 -28.80 -23.09 8.18
CA ALA A 359 -29.26 -21.72 8.06
C ALA A 359 -30.00 -21.44 6.74
N PHE A 360 -29.62 -22.10 5.63
CA PHE A 360 -30.39 -22.03 4.39
C PHE A 360 -31.76 -22.70 4.51
N TYR A 361 -31.84 -23.86 5.19
CA TYR A 361 -33.11 -24.51 5.50
C TYR A 361 -34.02 -23.58 6.32
N ASP A 362 -33.49 -23.06 7.43
CA ASP A 362 -34.23 -22.18 8.33
C ASP A 362 -34.67 -20.87 7.65
N GLY A 363 -33.88 -20.37 6.71
CA GLY A 363 -34.24 -19.21 5.89
C GLY A 363 -35.44 -19.44 4.99
N VAL A 364 -35.45 -20.56 4.27
CA VAL A 364 -36.59 -20.93 3.42
C VAL A 364 -37.82 -21.27 4.26
N TYR A 365 -37.62 -21.89 5.42
CA TYR A 365 -38.69 -22.13 6.38
C TYR A 365 -39.32 -20.82 6.87
N LEU A 366 -38.49 -19.83 7.25
CA LEU A 366 -38.93 -18.49 7.65
C LEU A 366 -39.69 -17.77 6.53
N LEU A 367 -39.22 -17.89 5.27
CA LEU A 367 -39.95 -17.38 4.11
C LEU A 367 -41.35 -18.00 4.01
N GLY A 368 -41.46 -19.31 4.18
CA GLY A 368 -42.74 -20.03 4.15
C GLY A 368 -43.71 -19.53 5.22
N MET A 369 -43.22 -19.25 6.44
CA MET A 369 -44.04 -18.66 7.51
C MET A 369 -44.54 -17.25 7.13
N ALA A 370 -43.64 -16.38 6.66
CA ALA A 370 -44.00 -15.00 6.28
C ALA A 370 -44.96 -14.95 5.09
N LEU A 371 -44.79 -15.84 4.10
CA LEU A 371 -45.72 -16.00 2.98
C LEU A 371 -47.10 -16.47 3.44
N ASN A 372 -47.15 -17.45 4.34
CA ASN A 372 -48.41 -17.96 4.90
C ASN A 372 -49.22 -16.88 5.62
N GLU A 373 -48.55 -16.06 6.43
CA GLU A 373 -49.17 -14.93 7.14
C GLU A 373 -49.66 -13.86 6.16
N THR A 374 -48.82 -13.52 5.17
CA THR A 374 -49.18 -12.55 4.12
C THR A 374 -50.43 -13.00 3.36
N LEU A 375 -50.52 -14.29 3.00
CA LEU A 375 -51.66 -14.87 2.31
C LEU A 375 -52.91 -14.91 3.20
N TRP A 376 -52.76 -15.19 4.49
CA TRP A 376 -53.88 -15.19 5.43
C TRP A 376 -54.52 -13.81 5.61
N GLU A 377 -53.71 -12.76 5.58
CA GLU A 377 -54.16 -11.37 5.66
C GLU A 377 -54.67 -10.83 4.31
N GLY A 378 -54.66 -11.64 3.24
CA GLY A 378 -55.07 -11.23 1.90
C GLY A 378 -54.06 -10.30 1.21
N GLY A 379 -52.80 -10.29 1.66
CA GLY A 379 -51.71 -9.53 1.07
C GLY A 379 -51.19 -10.11 -0.25
N ASP A 380 -50.41 -9.31 -0.99
CA ASP A 380 -49.81 -9.73 -2.25
C ASP A 380 -48.54 -10.57 -1.99
N ILE A 381 -48.47 -11.75 -2.60
CA ILE A 381 -47.30 -12.64 -2.54
C ILE A 381 -46.06 -12.06 -3.22
N ARG A 382 -46.24 -11.01 -4.04
CA ARG A 382 -45.15 -10.27 -4.70
C ARG A 382 -44.69 -9.04 -3.92
N ASP A 383 -45.31 -8.72 -2.78
CA ASP A 383 -44.86 -7.61 -1.94
C ASP A 383 -43.63 -8.02 -1.09
N GLY A 384 -42.45 -7.99 -1.69
CA GLY A 384 -41.23 -8.48 -1.05
C GLY A 384 -40.85 -7.71 0.20
N LEU A 385 -41.06 -6.40 0.26
CA LEU A 385 -40.82 -5.60 1.46
C LEU A 385 -41.79 -5.98 2.58
N GLY A 386 -43.09 -6.09 2.27
CA GLY A 386 -44.10 -6.53 3.24
C GLY A 386 -43.80 -7.93 3.80
N ILE A 387 -43.38 -8.86 2.95
CA ILE A 387 -42.96 -10.21 3.37
C ILE A 387 -41.70 -10.13 4.23
N THR A 388 -40.73 -9.30 3.86
CA THR A 388 -39.46 -9.17 4.57
C THR A 388 -39.64 -8.61 5.98
N VAL A 389 -40.47 -7.59 6.16
CA VAL A 389 -40.76 -7.02 7.49
C VAL A 389 -41.37 -8.06 8.43
N ARG A 390 -42.18 -9.00 7.93
CA ARG A 390 -42.73 -10.11 8.74
C ARG A 390 -41.69 -11.16 9.16
N MET A 391 -40.54 -11.19 8.49
CA MET A 391 -39.42 -12.04 8.87
C MET A 391 -38.52 -11.42 9.94
N TRP A 392 -38.56 -10.10 10.12
CA TRP A 392 -37.68 -9.37 11.03
C TRP A 392 -38.30 -9.26 12.44
N ASP A 393 -37.44 -9.00 13.42
CA ASP A 393 -37.80 -8.93 14.85
C ASP A 393 -38.59 -10.15 15.38
N ARG A 394 -38.24 -11.33 14.89
CA ARG A 394 -39.00 -12.58 15.08
C ARG A 394 -38.13 -13.72 15.60
N ASP A 395 -38.70 -14.49 16.52
CA ASP A 395 -38.19 -15.78 16.99
C ASP A 395 -39.00 -16.96 16.44
N PHE A 396 -38.30 -18.06 16.14
CA PHE A 396 -38.91 -19.34 15.77
C PHE A 396 -37.98 -20.52 16.07
N LEU A 397 -38.53 -21.72 16.03
CA LEU A 397 -37.77 -22.96 16.17
C LEU A 397 -37.49 -23.56 14.78
N GLY A 398 -36.24 -23.48 14.33
CA GLY A 398 -35.75 -24.08 13.10
C GLY A 398 -35.05 -25.42 13.31
N ILE A 399 -34.45 -25.95 12.24
CA ILE A 399 -33.60 -27.15 12.30
C ILE A 399 -32.30 -26.89 13.05
N THR A 400 -31.80 -25.66 13.03
CA THR A 400 -30.60 -25.26 13.81
C THR A 400 -30.92 -24.93 15.28
N GLY A 401 -32.14 -25.21 15.74
CA GLY A 401 -32.60 -24.89 17.09
C GLY A 401 -33.34 -23.56 17.14
N HIS A 402 -33.15 -22.79 18.20
CA HIS A 402 -33.79 -21.49 18.33
C HIS A 402 -33.16 -20.47 17.36
N VAL A 403 -33.99 -19.75 16.62
CA VAL A 403 -33.58 -18.75 15.63
C VAL A 403 -34.24 -17.43 15.98
N ARG A 404 -33.44 -16.39 16.23
CA ARG A 404 -33.92 -15.01 16.37
C ARG A 404 -33.36 -14.16 15.24
N ILE A 405 -34.24 -13.51 14.49
CA ILE A 405 -33.90 -12.44 13.55
C ILE A 405 -34.19 -11.11 14.25
N ASP A 406 -33.21 -10.22 14.29
CA ASP A 406 -33.39 -8.92 14.92
C ASP A 406 -34.20 -7.95 14.06
N ASP A 407 -34.46 -6.77 14.60
CA ASP A 407 -35.14 -5.65 13.93
C ASP A 407 -34.39 -5.14 12.69
N ASN A 408 -33.11 -5.46 12.56
CA ASN A 408 -32.27 -5.18 11.41
C ASN A 408 -32.18 -6.39 10.47
N GLY A 409 -33.05 -7.39 10.55
CA GLY A 409 -33.10 -8.49 9.58
C GLY A 409 -31.90 -9.42 9.56
N ASP A 410 -31.17 -9.51 10.68
CA ASP A 410 -29.94 -10.27 10.80
C ASP A 410 -30.00 -11.22 12.01
N ARG A 411 -29.65 -12.48 11.81
CA ARG A 411 -29.72 -13.50 12.87
C ARG A 411 -28.78 -13.18 14.04
N ASP A 412 -29.33 -13.21 15.26
CA ASP A 412 -28.53 -13.32 16.49
C ASP A 412 -28.02 -14.75 16.62
N ALA A 413 -26.79 -14.99 16.16
CA ALA A 413 -26.16 -16.30 16.18
C ALA A 413 -25.58 -16.63 17.57
N ASP A 414 -25.75 -17.88 17.98
CA ASP A 414 -25.16 -18.44 19.18
C ASP A 414 -23.76 -19.01 18.88
N TYR A 415 -22.87 -18.89 19.86
CA TYR A 415 -21.48 -19.35 19.74
C TYR A 415 -21.13 -20.34 20.84
N SER A 416 -20.21 -21.26 20.53
CA SER A 416 -19.60 -22.19 21.46
C SER A 416 -18.16 -21.76 21.73
N ILE A 417 -17.77 -21.88 23.00
CA ILE A 417 -16.39 -21.77 23.43
C ILE A 417 -15.91 -23.20 23.67
N LEU A 418 -14.90 -23.62 22.91
CA LEU A 418 -14.31 -24.95 23.01
C LEU A 418 -12.96 -24.90 23.69
N ASP A 419 -12.67 -25.96 24.40
CA ASP A 419 -11.40 -26.21 25.06
C ASP A 419 -10.92 -27.62 24.73
N LEU A 420 -9.61 -27.81 24.67
CA LEU A 420 -9.03 -29.11 24.34
C LEU A 420 -9.05 -30.00 25.58
N ASP A 421 -9.78 -31.13 25.52
CA ASP A 421 -9.66 -32.15 26.55
C ASP A 421 -8.27 -32.80 26.49
N PRO A 422 -7.44 -32.68 27.55
CA PRO A 422 -6.09 -33.21 27.56
C PRO A 422 -6.04 -34.74 27.47
N ILE A 423 -7.12 -35.46 27.81
CA ILE A 423 -7.18 -36.93 27.77
C ILE A 423 -7.51 -37.40 26.35
N THR A 424 -8.63 -36.95 25.79
CA THR A 424 -9.06 -37.39 24.45
C THR A 424 -8.32 -36.68 23.33
N GLY A 425 -7.76 -35.48 23.58
CA GLY A 425 -7.14 -34.63 22.57
C GLY A 425 -8.16 -34.05 21.60
N LYS A 426 -9.44 -33.97 21.98
CA LYS A 426 -10.52 -33.39 21.18
C LYS A 426 -11.00 -32.10 21.82
N PHE A 427 -11.41 -31.15 20.99
CA PHE A 427 -12.07 -29.95 21.47
C PHE A 427 -13.49 -30.29 21.92
N GLU A 428 -13.84 -29.87 23.13
CA GLU A 428 -15.17 -30.03 23.71
C GLU A 428 -15.75 -28.67 24.08
N VAL A 429 -17.08 -28.54 24.00
CA VAL A 429 -17.76 -27.30 24.36
C VAL A 429 -17.77 -27.14 25.88
N VAL A 430 -17.23 -26.02 26.36
CA VAL A 430 -17.12 -25.68 27.79
C VAL A 430 -17.96 -24.46 28.16
N GLY A 431 -18.37 -23.66 27.19
CA GLY A 431 -19.27 -22.53 27.38
C GLY A 431 -20.04 -22.18 26.11
N HIS A 432 -21.12 -21.44 26.29
CA HIS A 432 -21.93 -20.90 25.21
C HIS A 432 -21.99 -19.38 25.34
N TYR A 433 -22.17 -18.72 24.21
CA TYR A 433 -22.64 -17.35 24.14
C TYR A 433 -24.03 -17.36 23.52
N ASN A 434 -25.02 -16.87 24.25
CA ASN A 434 -26.37 -16.71 23.75
C ASN A 434 -26.47 -15.37 23.00
N GLY A 435 -26.79 -15.43 21.72
CA GLY A 435 -26.94 -14.26 20.84
C GLY A 435 -28.07 -13.32 21.29
N LEU A 436 -29.13 -13.87 21.89
CA LEU A 436 -30.30 -13.13 22.35
C LEU A 436 -30.01 -12.39 23.66
N ASP A 437 -29.53 -13.11 24.67
CA ASP A 437 -29.19 -12.54 25.99
C ASP A 437 -27.87 -11.74 25.96
N LYS A 438 -27.05 -11.95 24.92
CA LYS A 438 -25.73 -11.33 24.71
C LYS A 438 -24.79 -11.60 25.88
N HIS A 439 -24.87 -12.81 26.44
CA HIS A 439 -24.13 -13.21 27.63
C HIS A 439 -23.47 -14.58 27.47
N TYR A 440 -22.35 -14.74 28.16
CA TYR A 440 -21.65 -16.02 28.27
C TYR A 440 -22.31 -16.89 29.34
N THR A 441 -22.51 -18.17 29.05
CA THR A 441 -23.05 -19.16 29.99
C THR A 441 -22.16 -20.41 29.99
N PRO A 442 -21.62 -20.84 31.14
CA PRO A 442 -20.80 -22.05 31.22
C PRO A 442 -21.66 -23.31 31.04
N VAL A 443 -21.08 -24.36 30.45
CA VAL A 443 -21.76 -25.66 30.30
C VAL A 443 -21.77 -26.39 31.65
N PRO A 444 -22.93 -26.79 32.17
CA PRO A 444 -23.01 -27.52 33.44
C PRO A 444 -22.18 -28.81 33.41
N GLY A 445 -21.31 -29.00 34.42
CA GLY A 445 -20.48 -30.20 34.55
C GLY A 445 -19.22 -30.24 33.67
N LYS A 446 -19.03 -29.28 32.77
CA LYS A 446 -17.79 -29.07 32.02
C LYS A 446 -17.05 -27.86 32.60
N ARG A 447 -15.73 -27.97 32.77
CA ARG A 447 -14.88 -26.86 33.22
C ARG A 447 -13.76 -26.66 32.22
N ILE A 448 -13.36 -25.40 32.06
CA ILE A 448 -12.19 -25.04 31.25
C ILE A 448 -10.94 -25.56 31.96
N HIS A 449 -10.12 -26.29 31.22
CA HIS A 449 -8.82 -26.77 31.63
C HIS A 449 -7.80 -25.64 31.47
N TRP A 450 -7.16 -25.27 32.58
CA TRP A 450 -6.09 -24.29 32.58
C TRP A 450 -4.74 -24.98 32.79
N PRO A 451 -3.76 -24.80 31.89
CA PRO A 451 -2.43 -25.40 32.04
C PRO A 451 -1.76 -25.00 33.36
N GLY A 452 -0.84 -25.81 33.85
CA GLY A 452 -0.08 -25.51 35.07
C GLY A 452 -0.79 -25.86 36.39
N GLY A 453 -1.93 -26.54 36.34
CA GLY A 453 -2.66 -27.02 37.53
C GLY A 453 -3.46 -25.94 38.25
N GLN A 454 -3.81 -24.85 37.56
CA GLN A 454 -4.64 -23.78 38.09
C GLN A 454 -6.13 -24.19 38.06
N GLU A 455 -6.89 -23.85 39.11
CA GLU A 455 -8.33 -24.10 39.17
C GLU A 455 -9.17 -23.04 38.43
N GLY A 456 -8.55 -21.95 37.96
CA GLY A 456 -9.23 -20.82 37.35
C GLY A 456 -8.41 -20.15 36.23
N PRO A 457 -9.01 -19.21 35.50
CA PRO A 457 -8.36 -18.52 34.38
C PRO A 457 -7.09 -17.77 34.83
N PRO A 458 -6.08 -17.64 33.94
CA PRO A 458 -4.94 -16.79 34.24
C PRO A 458 -5.38 -15.34 34.43
N ALA A 459 -4.66 -14.63 35.29
CA ALA A 459 -4.78 -13.19 35.40
C ALA A 459 -4.32 -12.52 34.08
N ASP A 460 -5.07 -11.53 33.62
CA ASP A 460 -4.73 -10.78 32.40
C ASP A 460 -3.50 -9.88 32.58
N VAL A 461 -3.24 -9.47 33.83
CA VAL A 461 -2.00 -8.81 34.27
C VAL A 461 -1.16 -9.82 35.05
N PRO A 462 0.13 -10.02 34.71
CA PRO A 462 1.02 -10.84 35.50
C PRO A 462 1.13 -10.31 36.94
N ARG A 463 1.35 -11.21 37.91
CA ARG A 463 1.37 -10.89 39.35
C ARG A 463 2.22 -9.66 39.70
N CYS A 464 3.34 -9.49 38.99
CA CYS A 464 4.30 -8.41 39.26
C CYS A 464 4.14 -7.17 38.37
N GLY A 465 3.09 -7.09 37.55
CA GLY A 465 2.94 -6.04 36.53
C GLY A 465 3.73 -6.37 35.25
N PHE A 466 3.38 -5.73 34.14
CA PHE A 466 4.03 -5.99 32.84
C PHE A 466 5.50 -5.55 32.79
N LEU A 467 5.89 -4.58 33.64
CA LEU A 467 7.25 -4.06 33.77
C LEU A 467 7.89 -4.38 35.13
N ASP A 468 7.34 -5.37 35.86
CA ASP A 468 7.84 -5.85 37.17
C ASP A 468 7.79 -4.78 38.29
N ASP A 469 6.77 -3.93 38.22
CA ASP A 469 6.58 -2.70 38.98
C ASP A 469 5.55 -2.80 40.12
N ASN A 470 4.93 -3.97 40.35
CA ASN A 470 4.01 -4.19 41.47
C ASN A 470 4.73 -4.30 42.83
N PRO A 471 4.40 -3.45 43.83
CA PRO A 471 5.02 -3.48 45.16
C PRO A 471 4.91 -4.80 45.93
N GLU A 472 3.91 -5.65 45.63
CA GLU A 472 3.70 -6.93 46.32
C GLU A 472 4.69 -8.03 45.93
N CYS A 473 5.35 -7.89 44.77
CA CYS A 473 6.43 -8.77 44.32
C CYS A 473 7.81 -8.33 44.82
N ARG A 474 7.91 -7.24 45.59
CA ARG A 474 9.09 -6.97 46.42
C ARG A 474 9.05 -7.89 47.64
N ASP A 475 9.98 -8.81 47.70
CA ASP A 475 10.06 -9.87 48.72
C ASP A 475 9.77 -9.42 50.15
N LYS A 476 8.94 -10.22 50.84
CA LYS A 476 8.53 -10.07 52.24
C LYS A 476 9.66 -10.30 53.27
N GLU A 477 10.88 -10.60 52.85
CA GLU A 477 12.05 -10.57 53.75
C GLU A 477 12.46 -9.14 54.14
N ALA A 478 11.93 -8.12 53.46
CA ALA A 478 12.31 -6.73 53.66
C ALA A 478 11.83 -6.12 55.00
N TYR A 479 10.76 -6.63 55.63
CA TYR A 479 10.09 -5.91 56.72
C TYR A 479 10.83 -5.96 58.07
N MET A 480 11.63 -7.00 58.33
CA MET A 480 12.44 -7.13 59.56
C MET A 480 13.81 -6.44 59.48
N VAL A 481 14.31 -6.20 58.27
CA VAL A 481 15.59 -5.49 58.03
C VAL A 481 15.41 -3.97 58.09
N ILE A 482 14.22 -3.45 57.78
CA ILE A 482 13.91 -2.01 57.75
C ILE A 482 14.05 -1.33 59.12
N ILE A 483 13.73 -2.01 60.23
CA ILE A 483 13.78 -1.41 61.58
C ILE A 483 15.23 -1.23 62.08
N TYR A 484 16.10 -2.21 61.87
CA TYR A 484 17.53 -2.07 62.16
C TYR A 484 18.26 -1.21 61.11
N GLY A 485 17.72 -1.18 59.89
CA GLY A 485 18.20 -0.37 58.78
C GLY A 485 18.02 1.13 59.00
N LEU A 486 16.90 1.60 59.57
CA LEU A 486 16.63 3.04 59.74
C LEU A 486 17.67 3.78 60.61
N PHE A 487 18.29 3.10 61.56
CA PHE A 487 19.35 3.67 62.41
C PHE A 487 20.70 3.73 61.69
N ALA A 488 21.00 2.75 60.83
CA ALA A 488 22.15 2.79 59.94
C ALA A 488 21.92 3.70 58.70
N PHE A 489 20.65 3.89 58.31
CA PHE A 489 20.19 4.66 57.16
C PHE A 489 20.40 6.15 57.33
N GLY A 490 20.38 6.67 58.58
CA GLY A 490 20.78 8.05 58.84
C GLY A 490 22.25 8.33 58.51
N VAL A 491 23.13 7.37 58.77
CA VAL A 491 24.58 7.47 58.47
C VAL A 491 24.87 7.09 57.02
N PHE A 492 24.07 6.18 56.44
CA PHE A 492 24.18 5.76 55.04
C PHE A 492 23.53 6.74 54.06
N LEU A 493 22.51 7.53 54.42
CA LEU A 493 21.84 8.51 53.53
C LEU A 493 22.79 9.61 53.04
N ALA A 494 23.72 10.04 53.89
CA ALA A 494 24.76 10.98 53.50
C ALA A 494 25.76 10.37 52.49
N PHE A 495 25.96 9.06 52.54
CA PHE A 495 26.87 8.32 51.64
C PHE A 495 26.16 7.75 50.39
N SER A 496 24.86 7.48 50.48
CA SER A 496 24.02 6.90 49.43
C SER A 496 23.39 7.95 48.54
N SER A 497 23.20 9.19 48.99
CA SER A 497 22.88 10.32 48.10
C SER A 497 23.97 10.50 47.03
N THR A 498 25.23 10.41 47.44
CA THR A 498 26.39 10.40 46.54
C THR A 498 26.47 9.13 45.69
N LEU A 499 26.14 7.95 46.23
CA LEU A 499 26.19 6.68 45.48
C LEU A 499 25.02 6.50 44.48
N ILE A 500 23.81 6.96 44.81
CA ILE A 500 22.60 6.91 43.96
C ILE A 500 22.72 7.88 42.79
N CYS A 501 23.30 9.07 43.01
CA CYS A 501 23.61 9.98 41.89
C CYS A 501 24.60 9.33 40.91
N VAL A 502 25.58 8.59 41.43
CA VAL A 502 26.56 7.85 40.63
C VAL A 502 25.93 6.65 39.92
N THR A 503 25.09 5.83 40.58
CA THR A 503 24.46 4.66 39.95
C THR A 503 23.33 5.03 38.98
N TYR A 504 22.55 6.09 39.24
CA TYR A 504 21.57 6.62 38.30
C TYR A 504 22.24 7.16 37.02
N LYS A 505 23.36 7.89 37.16
CA LYS A 505 24.22 8.22 36.01
C LYS A 505 24.71 6.95 35.30
N HIS A 506 25.15 5.94 36.05
CA HIS A 506 25.68 4.70 35.47
C HIS A 506 24.63 3.86 34.73
N MET A 507 23.38 3.83 35.21
CA MET A 507 22.25 3.13 34.57
C MET A 507 21.76 3.86 33.31
N LYS A 508 21.61 5.19 33.38
CA LYS A 508 21.25 6.00 32.19
C LYS A 508 22.32 5.93 31.11
N ILE A 509 23.60 5.96 31.49
CA ILE A 509 24.73 5.78 30.58
C ILE A 509 24.73 4.36 29.96
N SER A 510 24.38 3.33 30.73
CA SER A 510 24.32 1.94 30.24
C SER A 510 23.15 1.70 29.27
N ALA A 511 22.01 2.35 29.48
CA ALA A 511 20.85 2.29 28.56
C ALA A 511 21.13 3.02 27.24
N ASP A 512 21.75 4.21 27.29
CA ASP A 512 22.14 4.96 26.09
C ASP A 512 23.24 4.24 25.27
N LEU A 513 24.14 3.51 25.93
CA LEU A 513 25.22 2.73 25.30
C LEU A 513 24.70 1.51 24.51
N ASN A 514 23.56 0.93 24.90
CA ASN A 514 22.95 -0.24 24.24
C ASN A 514 22.01 0.13 23.08
N ASN A 515 21.80 1.43 22.80
CA ASN A 515 21.02 1.87 21.65
C ASN A 515 21.82 1.69 20.36
N MET A 516 21.59 0.56 19.67
CA MET A 516 22.27 0.14 18.44
C MET A 516 21.78 0.84 17.16
N SER A 517 21.08 1.98 17.26
CA SER A 517 20.58 2.76 16.10
C SER A 517 21.65 3.23 15.11
N TRP A 518 22.93 3.18 15.50
CA TRP A 518 24.08 3.48 14.64
C TRP A 518 24.52 2.28 13.77
N ARG A 519 24.05 1.06 14.07
CA ARG A 519 24.44 -0.16 13.35
C ARG A 519 23.66 -0.23 12.04
N ILE A 520 24.39 -0.19 10.93
CA ILE A 520 23.83 -0.26 9.58
C ILE A 520 24.09 -1.65 9.01
N ARG A 521 23.05 -2.29 8.46
CA ARG A 521 23.17 -3.58 7.77
C ARG A 521 23.79 -3.36 6.38
N PRO A 522 24.66 -4.27 5.90
CA PRO A 522 25.24 -4.16 4.56
C PRO A 522 24.21 -3.99 3.43
N GLU A 523 23.05 -4.64 3.57
CA GLU A 523 21.94 -4.63 2.60
C GLU A 523 21.28 -3.26 2.42
N GLU A 524 21.39 -2.37 3.41
CA GLU A 524 20.81 -1.02 3.37
C GLU A 524 21.68 -0.02 2.59
N VAL A 525 22.88 -0.41 2.17
CA VAL A 525 23.88 0.47 1.52
C VAL A 525 24.09 0.03 0.08
N ILE A 526 23.66 0.86 -0.87
CA ILE A 526 23.86 0.61 -2.30
C ILE A 526 25.19 1.27 -2.71
N LEU A 527 26.17 0.48 -3.14
CA LEU A 527 27.47 0.99 -3.59
C LEU A 527 27.36 1.58 -5.00
N GLU A 528 27.84 2.80 -5.20
CA GLU A 528 28.01 3.36 -6.54
C GLU A 528 29.31 2.78 -7.15
N PRO A 529 29.29 2.23 -8.37
CA PRO A 529 30.49 1.73 -9.04
C PRO A 529 31.40 2.89 -9.49
N GLY A 530 32.29 3.31 -8.59
CA GLY A 530 33.38 4.26 -8.83
C GLY A 530 34.76 3.60 -8.65
N LYS A 531 35.79 4.14 -9.31
CA LYS A 531 37.14 3.53 -9.45
C LYS A 531 37.69 2.93 -8.14
N PRO A 532 38.29 1.72 -8.18
CA PRO A 532 38.88 1.08 -7.00
C PRO A 532 40.16 1.81 -6.57
N PHE A 533 40.29 2.12 -5.28
CA PHE A 533 41.57 2.55 -4.72
C PHE A 533 42.59 1.40 -4.76
N GLY A 534 43.81 1.73 -5.18
CA GLY A 534 44.89 0.79 -5.45
C GLY A 534 45.34 0.00 -4.21
N SER A 535 45.06 -1.29 -4.24
CA SER A 535 46.02 -2.36 -3.91
C SER A 535 45.41 -3.65 -4.45
N LYS A 536 46.13 -4.31 -5.36
CA LYS A 536 45.75 -5.58 -6.00
C LYS A 536 45.23 -6.58 -4.95
N LEU A 537 43.96 -6.98 -5.03
CA LEU A 537 43.47 -8.36 -4.83
C LEU A 537 41.93 -8.43 -5.01
N THR A 538 41.52 -9.04 -6.13
CA THR A 538 40.36 -9.92 -6.37
C THR A 538 38.97 -9.53 -5.82
N VAL A 539 38.23 -8.76 -6.63
CA VAL A 539 36.76 -8.55 -6.54
C VAL A 539 35.96 -9.84 -6.84
N GLN A 540 36.62 -10.90 -7.35
CA GLN A 540 35.98 -12.16 -7.71
C GLN A 540 35.50 -13.02 -6.52
N LYS A 541 35.94 -12.77 -5.28
CA LYS A 541 35.63 -13.66 -4.13
C LYS A 541 34.41 -13.28 -3.28
N LEU A 542 33.74 -12.17 -3.57
CA LEU A 542 32.50 -11.78 -2.86
C LEU A 542 31.23 -12.36 -3.52
N SER A 543 31.31 -12.73 -4.81
CA SER A 543 30.18 -13.32 -5.55
C SER A 543 29.92 -14.79 -5.19
N GLU A 544 30.92 -15.51 -4.66
CA GLU A 544 30.79 -16.95 -4.39
C GLU A 544 30.25 -17.28 -2.98
N THR A 545 30.22 -16.32 -2.04
CA THR A 545 29.86 -16.63 -0.63
C THR A 545 28.45 -16.19 -0.22
N TYR A 546 27.80 -15.26 -0.95
CA TYR A 546 26.50 -14.70 -0.54
C TYR A 546 25.41 -14.62 -1.61
N GLY A 547 25.57 -15.24 -2.78
CA GLY A 547 24.46 -15.50 -3.71
C GLY A 547 23.64 -14.27 -4.13
N ILE A 548 24.26 -13.10 -4.30
CA ILE A 548 23.58 -11.89 -4.77
C ILE A 548 23.46 -11.98 -6.31
N PRO A 549 22.24 -11.87 -6.90
CA PRO A 549 22.06 -11.99 -8.33
C PRO A 549 22.74 -10.82 -9.08
N SER A 550 23.58 -11.19 -10.05
CA SER A 550 24.21 -10.28 -11.00
C SER A 550 23.15 -9.66 -11.91
N CYS A 551 22.82 -8.40 -11.69
CA CYS A 551 22.06 -7.62 -12.66
C CYS A 551 22.97 -7.29 -13.85
N ARG A 552 22.90 -8.14 -14.89
CA ARG A 552 23.31 -7.78 -16.26
C ARG A 552 22.32 -6.74 -16.81
N GLY A 553 22.63 -5.46 -16.59
CA GLY A 553 21.97 -4.33 -17.23
C GLY A 553 22.92 -3.69 -18.24
N SER A 554 22.51 -3.68 -19.51
CA SER A 554 23.25 -3.21 -20.67
C SER A 554 23.75 -1.77 -20.53
N ILE A 555 25.03 -1.58 -20.85
CA ILE A 555 25.67 -0.29 -21.03
C ILE A 555 25.03 0.38 -22.25
N THR A 556 24.24 1.43 -22.03
CA THR A 556 23.98 2.45 -23.06
C THR A 556 24.69 3.72 -22.64
N SER A 557 25.75 4.00 -23.37
CA SER A 557 26.51 5.23 -23.36
C SER A 557 25.68 6.36 -23.93
N ASN A 558 25.49 7.45 -23.17
CA ASN A 558 25.52 8.80 -23.72
C ASN A 558 25.89 9.79 -22.59
N SER A 559 27.00 10.48 -22.83
CA SER A 559 27.73 11.38 -21.96
C SER A 559 27.20 12.81 -22.01
N SER A 560 27.16 13.52 -20.88
CA SER A 560 27.51 14.96 -20.81
C SER A 560 27.43 15.54 -19.39
N LEU A 561 28.28 15.06 -18.47
CA LEU A 561 28.74 15.90 -17.35
C LEU A 561 30.19 15.52 -17.02
N PRO A 562 31.08 16.47 -16.68
CA PRO A 562 32.41 16.13 -16.22
C PRO A 562 32.23 15.26 -14.97
N SER A 563 32.78 14.04 -15.01
CA SER A 563 32.72 13.14 -13.86
C SER A 563 33.38 13.85 -12.68
N ALA A 564 32.56 14.28 -11.70
CA ALA A 564 33.06 14.82 -10.45
C ALA A 564 34.11 13.83 -9.92
N LYS A 565 35.35 14.29 -9.71
CA LYS A 565 36.43 13.44 -9.21
C LYS A 565 35.95 12.76 -7.93
N ILE A 566 35.70 11.46 -7.98
CA ILE A 566 35.27 10.69 -6.80
C ILE A 566 36.53 10.40 -5.98
N TYR A 567 36.68 11.10 -4.85
CA TYR A 567 37.86 11.02 -3.98
C TYR A 567 37.89 9.82 -3.03
N THR A 568 36.74 9.17 -2.79
CA THR A 568 36.59 8.03 -1.87
C THR A 568 35.45 7.10 -2.30
N THR A 569 35.29 5.94 -1.68
CA THR A 569 34.14 5.05 -1.93
C THR A 569 32.84 5.74 -1.51
N VAL A 570 31.90 5.84 -2.44
CA VAL A 570 30.58 6.46 -2.23
C VAL A 570 29.49 5.39 -2.29
N GLY A 571 28.46 5.54 -1.47
CA GLY A 571 27.23 4.76 -1.57
C GLY A 571 25.99 5.59 -1.28
N ILE A 572 24.83 4.96 -1.42
CA ILE A 572 23.52 5.54 -1.12
C ILE A 572 22.97 4.85 0.11
N TYR A 573 22.62 5.63 1.14
CA TYR A 573 21.98 5.17 2.37
C TYR A 573 20.77 6.06 2.66
N LYS A 574 19.57 5.47 2.79
CA LYS A 574 18.28 6.18 2.98
C LYS A 574 18.07 7.36 2.00
N GLY A 575 18.43 7.16 0.73
CA GLY A 575 18.30 8.16 -0.32
C GLY A 575 19.35 9.27 -0.34
N SER A 576 20.32 9.27 0.58
CA SER A 576 21.43 10.27 0.63
C SER A 576 22.77 9.66 0.24
N ARG A 577 23.63 10.44 -0.43
CA ARG A 577 25.02 10.04 -0.74
C ARG A 577 25.90 10.07 0.51
N VAL A 578 26.64 9.00 0.75
CA VAL A 578 27.48 8.80 1.93
C VAL A 578 28.91 8.40 1.56
N ALA A 579 29.88 8.83 2.36
CA ALA A 579 31.27 8.40 2.26
C ALA A 579 31.47 7.12 3.08
N ILE A 580 32.07 6.09 2.44
CA ILE A 580 32.27 4.77 3.03
C ILE A 580 33.76 4.53 3.25
N LYS A 581 34.15 4.35 4.51
CA LYS A 581 35.53 4.03 4.89
C LYS A 581 35.65 2.59 5.37
N ARG A 582 36.47 1.79 4.68
CA ARG A 582 36.73 0.39 5.06
C ARG A 582 37.84 0.29 6.11
N ILE A 583 37.62 -0.51 7.14
CA ILE A 583 38.60 -0.83 8.18
C ILE A 583 39.14 -2.25 7.97
N THR A 584 40.46 -2.39 7.84
CA THR A 584 41.17 -3.66 7.70
C THR A 584 41.47 -4.31 9.05
N LYS A 585 40.42 -4.65 9.81
CA LYS A 585 40.54 -5.51 11.01
C LYS A 585 39.76 -6.81 10.79
N LYS A 586 40.40 -7.95 11.07
CA LYS A 586 39.82 -9.29 10.85
C LYS A 586 38.67 -9.60 11.82
N LYS A 587 38.71 -9.09 13.04
CA LYS A 587 37.63 -9.24 14.03
C LYS A 587 37.69 -8.08 15.02
N ILE A 588 36.55 -7.48 15.34
CA ILE A 588 36.42 -6.47 16.39
C ILE A 588 35.32 -6.93 17.33
N ASP A 589 35.66 -7.13 18.60
CA ASP A 589 34.69 -7.41 19.64
C ASP A 589 34.09 -6.07 20.11
N ILE A 590 32.75 -6.00 20.16
CA ILE A 590 32.03 -4.82 20.65
C ILE A 590 32.24 -4.74 22.16
N ASN A 591 33.12 -3.84 22.60
CA ASN A 591 33.39 -3.57 24.00
C ASN A 591 32.75 -2.24 24.45
N LYS A 592 32.60 -2.03 25.76
CA LYS A 592 32.01 -0.81 26.33
C LYS A 592 32.77 0.46 25.90
N LYS A 593 34.09 0.35 25.71
CA LYS A 593 34.95 1.44 25.23
C LYS A 593 34.58 1.89 23.81
N LEU A 594 34.37 0.95 22.90
CA LEU A 594 33.99 1.20 21.52
C LEU A 594 32.57 1.79 21.41
N LEU A 595 31.62 1.26 22.20
CA LEU A 595 30.26 1.81 22.24
C LEU A 595 30.25 3.26 22.74
N TRP A 596 31.11 3.58 23.71
CA TRP A 596 31.27 4.95 24.20
C TRP A 596 31.88 5.87 23.14
N GLU A 597 32.93 5.42 22.44
CA GLU A 597 33.52 6.17 21.32
C GLU A 597 32.49 6.46 20.21
N ILE A 598 31.66 5.46 19.84
CA ILE A 598 30.61 5.63 18.82
C ILE A 598 29.53 6.61 19.29
N LYS A 599 29.12 6.54 20.56
CA LYS A 599 28.15 7.49 21.14
C LYS A 599 28.67 8.92 21.06
N GLN A 600 29.90 9.16 21.52
CA GLN A 600 30.52 10.48 21.51
C GLN A 600 30.60 11.07 20.09
N VAL A 601 30.94 10.24 19.10
CA VAL A 601 31.04 10.70 17.70
C VAL A 601 29.67 10.92 17.05
N ARG A 602 28.66 10.12 17.41
CA ARG A 602 27.28 10.30 16.93
C ARG A 602 26.64 11.59 17.45
N ASP A 603 26.92 11.94 18.70
CA ASP A 603 26.30 13.08 19.37
C ASP A 603 26.96 14.43 18.97
N VAL A 604 28.07 14.39 18.23
CA VAL A 604 28.71 15.58 17.64
C VAL A 604 27.87 16.14 16.49
N THR A 605 27.39 17.37 16.67
CA THR A 605 26.62 18.11 15.66
C THR A 605 27.11 19.55 15.56
N HIS A 606 27.92 19.84 14.55
CA HIS A 606 28.44 21.18 14.29
C HIS A 606 28.70 21.37 12.79
N GLU A 607 28.57 22.60 12.28
CA GLU A 607 28.70 22.92 10.85
C GLU A 607 30.07 22.54 10.27
N ASN A 608 31.14 22.72 11.06
CA ASN A 608 32.52 22.43 10.71
C ASN A 608 33.01 21.06 11.21
N THR A 609 32.11 20.11 11.47
CA THR A 609 32.45 18.71 11.80
C THR A 609 31.67 17.76 10.91
N VAL A 610 32.33 16.72 10.41
CA VAL A 610 31.68 15.70 9.56
C VAL A 610 30.73 14.86 10.39
N ARG A 611 29.46 14.80 9.96
CA ARG A 611 28.42 14.00 10.62
C ARG A 611 28.65 12.51 10.44
N PHE A 612 28.68 11.79 11.55
CA PHE A 612 28.67 10.32 11.59
C PHE A 612 27.25 9.79 11.41
N LEU A 613 27.08 8.84 10.48
CA LEU A 613 25.77 8.25 10.17
C LEU A 613 25.61 6.85 10.76
N GLY A 614 26.69 6.06 10.76
CA GLY A 614 26.67 4.74 11.34
C GLY A 614 27.88 3.90 10.94
N ALA A 615 27.88 2.64 11.39
CA ALA A 615 28.92 1.68 11.04
C ALA A 615 28.32 0.28 10.82
N CYS A 616 28.90 -0.45 9.85
CA CYS A 616 28.69 -1.87 9.66
C CYS A 616 29.86 -2.63 10.28
N ILE A 617 29.59 -3.52 11.24
CA ILE A 617 30.62 -4.28 11.99
C ILE A 617 30.41 -5.78 11.79
N GLU A 618 30.10 -6.22 10.57
CA GLU A 618 29.90 -7.63 10.24
C GLU A 618 31.12 -8.24 9.56
N TYR A 619 31.52 -9.43 10.00
CA TYR A 619 32.64 -10.15 9.38
C TYR A 619 32.26 -10.56 7.96
N PRO A 620 33.09 -10.33 6.93
CA PRO A 620 34.53 -10.00 6.96
C PRO A 620 34.90 -8.51 6.71
N THR A 621 33.94 -7.58 6.72
CA THR A 621 34.17 -6.18 6.32
C THR A 621 33.55 -5.17 7.27
N ILE A 622 34.39 -4.34 7.88
CA ILE A 622 33.96 -3.26 8.77
C ILE A 622 33.95 -1.95 7.99
N LEU A 623 32.79 -1.29 7.92
CA LEU A 623 32.56 -0.07 7.16
C LEU A 623 32.08 1.06 8.08
N ILE A 624 32.65 2.25 7.93
CA ILE A 624 32.23 3.47 8.61
C ILE A 624 31.54 4.37 7.58
N LEU A 625 30.33 4.85 7.91
CA LEU A 625 29.53 5.72 7.05
C LEU A 625 29.45 7.13 7.65
N THR A 626 29.83 8.10 6.84
CA THR A 626 29.81 9.53 7.16
C THR A 626 29.16 10.33 6.03
N GLU A 627 28.78 11.59 6.27
CA GLU A 627 28.33 12.46 5.18
C GLU A 627 29.42 12.62 4.10
N TYR A 628 29.00 12.67 2.83
CA TYR A 628 29.93 12.82 1.71
C TYR A 628 30.30 14.28 1.46
N CYS A 629 31.59 14.59 1.52
CA CYS A 629 32.16 15.90 1.18
C CYS A 629 32.68 15.87 -0.26
N SER A 630 31.98 16.56 -1.18
CA SER A 630 32.20 16.41 -2.63
C SER A 630 33.48 17.05 -3.18
N ARG A 631 34.17 17.91 -2.41
CA ARG A 631 35.42 18.57 -2.85
C ARG A 631 36.70 17.87 -2.35
N GLY A 632 36.56 16.75 -1.64
CA GLY A 632 37.70 16.01 -1.11
C GLY A 632 38.27 16.65 0.16
N SER A 633 39.54 16.37 0.44
CA SER A 633 40.26 16.92 1.59
C SER A 633 40.93 18.26 1.28
N LEU A 634 41.33 19.00 2.32
CA LEU A 634 42.08 20.24 2.19
C LEU A 634 43.37 20.01 1.40
N ARG A 635 44.03 18.87 1.59
CA ARG A 635 45.18 18.48 0.79
C ARG A 635 44.87 18.43 -0.70
N ASP A 636 43.74 17.81 -1.07
CA ASP A 636 43.32 17.70 -2.48
C ASP A 636 43.03 19.08 -3.09
N VAL A 637 42.56 20.03 -2.27
CA VAL A 637 42.31 21.43 -2.67
C VAL A 637 43.60 22.23 -2.80
N LEU A 638 44.57 22.03 -1.91
CA LEU A 638 45.88 22.69 -1.98
C LEU A 638 46.70 22.22 -3.19
N GLU A 639 46.69 20.91 -3.48
CA GLU A 639 47.37 20.31 -4.64
C GLU A 639 46.70 20.66 -5.99
N ASN A 640 45.44 21.10 -5.97
CA ASN A 640 44.72 21.44 -7.20
C ASN A 640 45.03 22.88 -7.63
N GLU A 641 45.88 23.05 -8.65
CA GLU A 641 46.24 24.36 -9.20
C GLU A 641 45.06 25.14 -9.80
N ASP A 642 44.00 24.45 -10.24
CA ASP A 642 42.80 25.06 -10.84
C ASP A 642 41.99 25.89 -9.83
N ILE A 643 42.17 25.66 -8.53
CA ILE A 643 41.47 26.39 -7.48
C ILE A 643 42.30 27.61 -7.09
N HIS A 644 41.79 28.82 -7.34
CA HIS A 644 42.45 30.05 -6.92
C HIS A 644 42.22 30.33 -5.42
N LEU A 645 43.22 30.03 -4.59
CA LEU A 645 43.20 30.27 -3.15
C LEU A 645 43.73 31.69 -2.83
N ASP A 646 42.86 32.69 -2.92
CA ASP A 646 43.12 34.06 -2.43
C ASP A 646 43.18 34.12 -0.89
N TRP A 647 43.71 35.20 -0.33
CA TRP A 647 43.89 35.32 1.13
C TRP A 647 42.56 35.30 1.90
N ASN A 648 41.48 35.81 1.30
CA ASN A 648 40.13 35.76 1.86
C ASN A 648 39.65 34.31 2.04
N PHE A 649 39.83 33.50 1.00
CA PHE A 649 39.44 32.09 0.99
C PHE A 649 40.35 31.23 1.87
N ARG A 650 41.65 31.54 1.95
CA ARG A 650 42.56 30.91 2.93
C ARG A 650 42.12 31.20 4.35
N MET A 651 41.79 32.46 4.68
CA MET A 651 41.33 32.85 6.01
C MET A 651 39.99 32.20 6.37
N SER A 652 39.07 32.01 5.42
CA SER A 652 37.83 31.29 5.69
C SER A 652 38.07 29.82 6.04
N LEU A 653 38.97 29.14 5.32
CA LEU A 653 39.34 27.75 5.64
C LEU A 653 40.04 27.63 7.01
N ILE A 654 40.95 28.56 7.32
CA ILE A 654 41.62 28.64 8.63
C ILE A 654 40.60 28.84 9.75
N TYR A 655 39.66 29.76 9.55
CA TYR A 655 38.63 30.08 10.53
C TYR A 655 37.67 28.89 10.78
N ASP A 656 37.29 28.17 9.73
CA ASP A 656 36.47 26.96 9.81
C ASP A 656 37.17 25.85 10.62
N ILE A 657 38.49 25.64 10.42
CA ILE A 657 39.27 24.68 11.21
C ILE A 657 39.23 25.06 12.69
N VAL A 658 39.45 26.34 13.01
CA VAL A 658 39.48 26.83 14.39
C VAL A 658 38.12 26.73 15.06
N LYS A 659 37.03 27.02 14.33
CA LYS A 659 35.66 26.86 14.84
C LYS A 659 35.33 25.38 15.10
N GLY A 660 35.68 24.49 14.16
CA GLY A 660 35.50 23.04 14.31
C GLY A 660 36.32 22.45 15.47
N MET A 661 37.59 22.81 15.59
CA MET A 661 38.48 22.34 16.66
C MET A 661 38.14 22.94 18.02
N GLY A 662 37.73 24.21 18.08
CA GLY A 662 37.22 24.83 19.30
C GLY A 662 35.99 24.10 19.84
N TYR A 663 35.07 23.71 18.94
CA TYR A 663 33.94 22.86 19.30
C TYR A 663 34.41 21.48 19.81
N LEU A 664 35.26 20.77 19.06
CA LEU A 664 35.74 19.43 19.45
C LEU A 664 36.48 19.42 20.80
N HIS A 665 37.25 20.46 21.12
CA HIS A 665 37.95 20.61 22.40
C HIS A 665 37.00 20.90 23.57
N SER A 666 35.84 21.50 23.29
CA SER A 666 34.79 21.77 24.29
C SER A 666 33.86 20.58 24.53
N CYS A 667 33.81 19.61 23.61
CA CYS A 667 32.98 18.41 23.70
C CYS A 667 33.67 17.25 24.41
N ASP A 668 32.91 16.19 24.69
CA ASP A 668 33.38 14.97 25.39
C ASP A 668 34.51 14.21 24.68
N ILE A 669 34.77 14.51 23.40
CA ILE A 669 35.89 13.96 22.63
C ILE A 669 37.22 14.58 23.09
N SER A 670 37.19 15.84 23.56
CA SER A 670 38.27 16.62 24.16
C SER A 670 39.49 16.91 23.27
N PHE A 671 39.87 16.05 22.32
CA PHE A 671 40.97 16.24 21.39
C PHE A 671 40.77 15.41 20.11
N HIS A 672 41.40 15.80 19.01
CA HIS A 672 41.35 15.07 17.74
C HIS A 672 42.44 13.99 17.67
N GLY A 673 43.69 14.34 18.00
CA GLY A 673 44.84 13.42 18.06
C GLY A 673 45.37 12.91 16.72
N LYS A 674 44.74 13.30 15.61
CA LYS A 674 45.14 12.94 14.23
C LYS A 674 44.86 14.10 13.26
N LEU A 675 44.83 15.34 13.75
CA LEU A 675 44.52 16.48 12.92
C LEU A 675 45.60 16.65 11.83
N ARG A 676 45.19 16.65 10.57
CA ARG A 676 46.03 16.79 9.37
C ARG A 676 45.21 17.41 8.24
N SER A 677 45.87 17.93 7.22
CA SER A 677 45.20 18.45 6.02
C SER A 677 44.29 17.40 5.35
N CYS A 678 44.65 16.10 5.36
CA CYS A 678 43.80 15.03 4.82
C CYS A 678 42.53 14.73 5.63
N ASN A 679 42.48 15.14 6.89
CA ASN A 679 41.33 14.94 7.78
C ASN A 679 40.40 16.17 7.84
N CYS A 680 40.76 17.24 7.13
CA CYS A 680 39.89 18.40 6.91
C CYS A 680 39.20 18.23 5.55
N LEU A 681 37.90 17.91 5.54
CA LEU A 681 37.13 17.69 4.31
C LEU A 681 36.37 18.95 3.91
N ILE A 682 36.08 19.10 2.63
CA ILE A 682 35.41 20.30 2.09
C ILE A 682 34.11 19.87 1.40
N ASP A 683 32.99 20.43 1.85
CA ASP A 683 31.67 20.12 1.29
C ASP A 683 31.42 20.83 -0.05
N GLY A 684 30.25 20.61 -0.66
CA GLY A 684 29.90 21.22 -1.95
C GLY A 684 29.85 22.75 -1.94
N ARG A 685 29.74 23.37 -0.75
CA ARG A 685 29.66 24.82 -0.52
C ARG A 685 30.98 25.42 -0.04
N PHE A 686 32.08 24.67 -0.15
CA PHE A 686 33.41 25.08 0.34
C PHE A 686 33.50 25.32 1.86
N VAL A 687 32.59 24.75 2.65
CA VAL A 687 32.71 24.75 4.11
C VAL A 687 33.65 23.64 4.52
N LEU A 688 34.67 23.98 5.32
CA LEU A 688 35.61 22.99 5.83
C LEU A 688 35.04 22.30 7.07
N LYS A 689 35.09 20.97 7.04
CA LYS A 689 34.61 20.07 8.10
C LYS A 689 35.72 19.14 8.58
N ILE A 690 35.91 19.09 9.90
CA ILE A 690 36.86 18.17 10.53
C ILE A 690 36.29 16.75 10.52
N SER A 691 37.10 15.76 10.15
CA SER A 691 36.73 14.34 10.02
C SER A 691 37.70 13.42 10.76
N ASP A 692 37.40 12.12 10.85
CA ASP A 692 38.29 11.10 11.43
C ASP A 692 38.66 11.31 12.93
N PHE A 693 37.73 11.87 13.71
CA PHE A 693 37.85 12.07 15.16
C PHE A 693 37.14 10.97 15.99
N GLY A 694 37.55 10.79 17.25
CA GLY A 694 36.86 9.97 18.27
C GLY A 694 36.96 8.43 18.17
N LEU A 695 36.94 7.83 16.98
CA LEU A 695 36.93 6.35 16.80
C LEU A 695 38.34 5.71 16.88
N THR A 696 39.02 5.89 18.00
CA THR A 696 40.41 5.42 18.18
C THR A 696 40.54 3.90 18.15
N SER A 697 39.58 3.18 18.72
CA SER A 697 39.58 1.70 18.82
C SER A 697 39.40 1.02 17.46
N LEU A 698 38.67 1.64 16.52
CA LEU A 698 38.51 1.14 15.15
C LEU A 698 39.70 1.52 14.26
N SER A 699 40.38 2.62 14.57
CA SER A 699 41.38 3.24 13.70
C SER A 699 42.84 2.83 13.97
N THR A 700 43.13 2.12 15.05
CA THR A 700 44.50 1.63 15.38
C THR A 700 44.75 0.25 14.76
N PRO A 701 45.65 0.10 13.77
CA PRO A 701 46.00 -1.20 13.22
C PRO A 701 46.69 -2.08 14.28
N ILE A 702 46.46 -3.39 14.22
CA ILE A 702 47.02 -4.39 15.16
C ILE A 702 48.51 -4.66 14.86
N GLU A 703 48.94 -4.47 13.61
CA GLU A 703 50.32 -4.57 13.16
C GLU A 703 50.75 -3.24 12.55
N VAL A 704 51.79 -2.61 13.12
CA VAL A 704 52.38 -1.37 12.60
C VAL A 704 53.55 -1.74 11.70
N VAL A 705 53.33 -1.73 10.38
CA VAL A 705 54.42 -1.78 9.41
C VAL A 705 55.03 -0.38 9.34
N LYS A 706 56.32 -0.25 9.70
CA LYS A 706 57.08 1.01 9.60
C LYS A 706 57.48 1.27 8.14
N ASP A 707 56.50 1.56 7.30
CA ASP A 707 56.70 1.96 5.91
C ASP A 707 56.83 3.49 5.76
N ALA A 708 57.15 3.96 4.55
CA ALA A 708 57.21 5.41 4.28
C ALA A 708 55.88 6.12 4.62
N LYS A 709 54.73 5.44 4.51
CA LYS A 709 53.41 6.00 4.86
C LYS A 709 53.23 6.18 6.37
N TYR A 710 53.88 5.36 7.19
CA TYR A 710 53.91 5.51 8.64
C TYR A 710 54.65 6.79 9.03
N TYR A 711 55.88 7.00 8.54
CA TYR A 711 56.68 8.18 8.86
C TYR A 711 56.02 9.48 8.37
N ASN A 712 55.42 9.48 7.17
CA ASN A 712 54.69 10.65 6.67
C ASN A 712 53.55 11.09 7.62
N LYS A 713 52.87 10.17 8.32
CA LYS A 713 51.78 10.51 9.25
C LYS A 713 52.24 11.19 10.53
N LEU A 714 53.54 11.15 10.84
CA LEU A 714 54.14 11.71 12.06
C LEU A 714 54.51 13.20 11.91
N LEU A 715 54.53 13.76 10.70
CA LEU A 715 54.94 15.13 10.43
C LEU A 715 54.09 16.21 11.14
N TRP A 716 52.84 15.89 11.47
CA TRP A 716 51.93 16.78 12.20
C TRP A 716 51.94 16.55 13.72
N ILE A 717 52.73 15.59 14.22
CA ILE A 717 52.76 15.23 15.64
C ILE A 717 53.77 16.12 16.37
N ALA A 718 53.35 16.65 17.52
CA ALA A 718 54.16 17.53 18.34
C ALA A 718 55.41 16.82 18.92
N PRO A 719 56.54 17.55 19.12
CA PRO A 719 57.81 16.98 19.53
C PRO A 719 57.75 16.22 20.87
N GLU A 720 56.87 16.63 21.78
CA GLU A 720 56.65 15.95 23.05
C GLU A 720 55.88 14.64 22.94
N LEU A 721 55.12 14.46 21.85
CA LEU A 721 54.30 13.26 21.62
C LEU A 721 55.04 12.23 20.75
N LEU A 722 55.99 12.65 19.91
CA LEU A 722 56.77 11.76 19.04
C LEU A 722 57.40 10.56 19.78
N PRO A 723 58.10 10.72 20.94
CA PRO A 723 58.68 9.58 21.65
C PRO A 723 57.65 8.57 22.18
N LEU A 724 56.42 9.04 22.40
CA LEU A 724 55.34 8.25 22.99
C LEU A 724 54.49 7.50 21.95
N THR A 725 54.69 7.76 20.65
CA THR A 725 53.95 7.10 19.54
C THR A 725 54.42 5.68 19.21
N LEU A 726 55.39 5.14 19.96
CA LEU A 726 55.94 3.77 19.79
C LEU A 726 55.08 2.65 20.39
N VAL A 727 54.03 2.96 21.15
CA VAL A 727 53.13 1.98 21.81
C VAL A 727 51.67 2.19 21.35
N PRO A 728 50.85 1.13 21.14
CA PRO A 728 49.47 1.29 20.68
C PRO A 728 48.59 2.02 21.72
N GLY A 729 48.38 3.32 21.51
CA GLY A 729 47.55 4.16 22.39
C GLY A 729 47.97 5.63 22.41
N ASN A 730 48.30 6.22 21.24
CA ASN A 730 48.82 7.58 21.07
C ASN A 730 48.32 8.55 22.16
N PRO A 731 49.21 9.08 23.03
CA PRO A 731 48.82 10.20 23.87
C PRO A 731 48.56 11.38 22.94
N ALA A 732 47.30 11.76 22.85
CA ALA A 732 46.86 12.94 22.13
C ALA A 732 46.43 13.97 23.16
N THR A 733 46.83 15.22 22.95
CA THR A 733 46.56 16.33 23.85
C THR A 733 45.99 17.48 23.04
N GLN A 734 45.21 18.35 23.70
CA GLN A 734 44.71 19.58 23.07
C GLN A 734 45.85 20.45 22.54
N LYS A 735 46.95 20.56 23.30
CA LYS A 735 48.16 21.29 22.89
C LYS A 735 48.90 20.62 21.73
N GLY A 736 48.77 19.30 21.59
CA GLY A 736 49.25 18.56 20.42
C GLY A 736 48.45 18.89 19.16
N ASP A 737 47.12 19.00 19.26
CA ASP A 737 46.27 19.42 18.13
C ASP A 737 46.59 20.87 17.68
N VAL A 738 46.92 21.76 18.63
CA VAL A 738 47.34 23.14 18.32
C VAL A 738 48.66 23.15 17.53
N TYR A 739 49.60 22.26 17.85
CA TYR A 739 50.80 22.08 17.05
C TYR A 739 50.47 21.55 15.65
N SER A 740 49.60 20.54 15.55
CA SER A 740 49.16 20.01 14.25
C SER A 740 48.48 21.07 13.39
N PHE A 741 47.71 21.98 14.01
CA PHE A 741 47.10 23.12 13.35
C PHE A 741 48.15 24.10 12.79
N ALA A 742 49.24 24.36 13.50
CA ALA A 742 50.33 25.21 12.99
C ALA A 742 50.99 24.65 11.73
N ILE A 743 51.14 23.33 11.64
CA ILE A 743 51.64 22.67 10.41
C ILE A 743 50.62 22.81 9.27
N ILE A 744 49.31 22.69 9.55
CA ILE A 744 48.27 22.93 8.55
C ILE A 744 48.23 24.40 8.11
N LEU A 745 48.49 25.35 9.01
CA LEU A 745 48.64 26.76 8.64
C LEU A 745 49.77 26.95 7.63
N GLU A 746 50.92 26.32 7.86
CA GLU A 746 52.02 26.33 6.89
C GLU A 746 51.60 25.75 5.53
N GLU A 747 50.92 24.60 5.52
CA GLU A 747 50.40 23.99 4.28
C GLU A 747 49.47 24.95 3.51
N ILE A 748 48.61 25.70 4.21
CA ILE A 748 47.68 26.68 3.60
C ILE A 748 48.42 27.92 3.09
N ILE A 749 49.42 28.41 3.84
CA ILE A 749 50.21 29.61 3.50
C ILE A 749 51.08 29.34 2.27
N VAL A 750 51.86 28.27 2.32
CA VAL A 750 52.84 27.88 1.29
C VAL A 750 52.16 27.18 0.11
N ARG A 751 50.91 26.72 0.30
CA ARG A 751 50.17 25.89 -0.68
C ARG A 751 51.01 24.68 -1.11
N GLY A 752 51.54 23.97 -0.12
CA GLY A 752 52.44 22.83 -0.29
C GLY A 752 52.21 21.76 0.77
N GLY A 753 52.94 20.65 0.67
CA GLY A 753 52.93 19.63 1.71
C GLY A 753 53.64 20.08 2.99
N PRO A 754 53.46 19.35 4.10
CA PRO A 754 54.15 19.68 5.34
C PRO A 754 55.67 19.58 5.16
N TYR A 755 56.41 20.59 5.65
CA TYR A 755 57.87 20.64 5.54
C TYR A 755 58.37 20.57 4.08
N GLU A 756 57.58 21.05 3.10
CA GLU A 756 57.88 20.93 1.66
C GLU A 756 59.31 21.39 1.33
N ALA A 757 59.74 22.52 1.90
CA ALA A 757 61.10 23.04 1.70
C ALA A 757 62.17 22.08 2.22
N ALA A 758 62.00 21.53 3.43
CA ALA A 758 62.97 20.62 4.05
C ALA A 758 63.01 19.24 3.38
N ARG A 759 61.87 18.77 2.88
CA ARG A 759 61.74 17.48 2.17
C ARG A 759 62.45 17.44 0.82
N ARG A 760 62.92 18.58 0.31
CA ARG A 760 63.75 18.64 -0.91
C ARG A 760 65.18 18.16 -0.68
N TYR A 761 65.67 18.18 0.55
CA TYR A 761 67.06 17.86 0.89
C TYR A 761 67.24 16.96 2.12
N LEU A 762 66.17 16.67 2.88
CA LEU A 762 66.16 15.73 4.00
C LEU A 762 65.06 14.67 3.79
N GLU A 763 65.35 13.45 4.21
CA GLU A 763 64.34 12.39 4.30
C GLU A 763 63.37 12.65 5.48
N VAL A 764 62.16 12.11 5.39
CA VAL A 764 61.09 12.34 6.37
C VAL A 764 61.49 11.85 7.77
N GLU A 765 62.23 10.74 7.83
CA GLU A 765 62.76 10.14 9.05
C GLU A 765 63.77 11.08 9.74
N GLU A 766 64.61 11.76 8.97
CA GLU A 766 65.61 12.70 9.48
C GLU A 766 64.92 13.96 10.02
N ILE A 767 63.91 14.47 9.32
CA ILE A 767 63.07 15.58 9.79
C ILE A 767 62.44 15.23 11.15
N ILE A 768 61.84 14.04 11.28
CA ILE A 768 61.21 13.60 12.52
C ILE A 768 62.25 13.49 13.65
N ALA A 769 63.45 12.97 13.37
CA ALA A 769 64.51 12.85 14.37
C ALA A 769 64.97 14.21 14.90
N ARG A 770 65.08 15.22 14.02
CA ARG A 770 65.45 16.59 14.40
C ARG A 770 64.36 17.33 15.18
N VAL A 771 63.09 17.07 14.87
CA VAL A 771 61.98 17.59 15.67
C VAL A 771 61.95 16.91 17.04
N ALA A 772 62.19 15.58 17.10
CA ALA A 772 62.19 14.82 18.36
C ALA A 772 63.36 15.19 19.29
N SER A 773 64.51 15.61 18.74
CA SER A 773 65.70 15.99 19.53
C SER A 773 65.60 17.37 20.18
N ARG A 774 64.57 18.18 19.83
CA ARG A 774 64.35 19.55 20.36
C ARG A 774 65.60 20.43 20.25
N GLU A 775 66.12 20.54 19.04
CA GLU A 775 67.27 21.40 18.73
C GLU A 775 67.03 22.85 19.20
N ASN A 776 68.11 23.60 19.46
CA ASN A 776 68.02 25.03 19.77
C ASN A 776 68.81 25.82 18.70
N PRO A 777 68.15 26.57 17.79
CA PRO A 777 66.70 26.82 17.72
C PRO A 777 65.89 25.59 17.27
N PRO A 778 64.59 25.50 17.63
CA PRO A 778 63.73 24.36 17.26
C PRO A 778 63.62 24.18 15.75
N PHE A 779 63.76 22.95 15.27
CA PHE A 779 63.58 22.64 13.85
C PHE A 779 62.09 22.76 13.47
N ARG A 780 61.76 23.71 12.58
CA ARG A 780 60.39 24.03 12.13
C ARG A 780 60.33 24.30 10.62
N PRO A 781 59.14 24.20 10.00
CA PRO A 781 58.94 24.61 8.61
C PRO A 781 59.32 26.08 8.39
N ALA A 782 60.02 26.36 7.29
CA ALA A 782 60.42 27.72 6.94
C ALA A 782 59.31 28.42 6.15
N VAL A 783 58.76 29.51 6.70
CA VAL A 783 57.77 30.36 6.04
C VAL A 783 58.34 31.77 5.88
N SER A 784 58.27 32.33 4.68
CA SER A 784 58.76 33.69 4.40
C SER A 784 57.75 34.74 4.89
N GLN A 785 58.24 35.82 5.49
CA GLN A 785 57.43 37.00 5.86
C GLN A 785 56.71 37.67 4.68
N ARG A 786 57.07 37.35 3.43
CA ARG A 786 56.38 37.85 2.23
C ARG A 786 55.10 37.07 1.91
N ASP A 787 55.02 35.83 2.37
CA ASP A 787 53.95 34.90 1.98
C ASP A 787 52.81 34.86 3.02
N CYS A 788 53.00 35.47 4.19
CA CYS A 788 52.07 35.45 5.32
C CYS A 788 51.93 36.84 5.99
N PRO A 789 50.72 37.29 6.36
CA PRO A 789 50.52 38.41 7.28
C PRO A 789 51.33 38.25 8.57
N GLU A 790 51.98 39.33 9.02
CA GLU A 790 52.87 39.30 10.20
C GLU A 790 52.16 38.79 11.46
N GLU A 791 50.93 39.28 11.72
CA GLU A 791 50.10 38.85 12.86
C GLU A 791 49.71 37.37 12.80
N LEU A 792 49.57 36.80 11.60
CA LEU A 792 49.25 35.38 11.41
C LEU A 792 50.50 34.50 11.53
N LEU A 793 51.66 34.99 11.09
CA LEU A 793 52.95 34.34 11.27
C LEU A 793 53.29 34.22 12.76
N GLU A 794 53.15 35.30 13.53
CA GLU A 794 53.32 35.28 14.99
C GLU A 794 52.38 34.28 15.67
N LEU A 795 51.12 34.23 15.24
CA LEU A 795 50.15 33.27 15.77
C LEU A 795 50.56 31.82 15.48
N MET A 796 51.02 31.53 14.26
CA MET A 796 51.52 30.21 13.86
C MET A 796 52.76 29.82 14.67
N GLU A 797 53.70 30.75 14.87
CA GLU A 797 54.91 30.51 15.65
C GLU A 797 54.62 30.19 17.12
N ARG A 798 53.63 30.87 17.69
CA ARG A 798 53.13 30.56 19.04
C ARG A 798 52.43 29.22 19.13
N CYS A 799 51.81 28.73 18.05
CA CYS A 799 51.09 27.45 18.05
C CYS A 799 52.03 26.23 18.03
N TRP A 800 53.27 26.36 17.54
CA TRP A 800 54.23 25.24 17.45
C TRP A 800 55.44 25.34 18.38
N THR A 801 55.37 26.11 19.47
CA THR A 801 56.44 26.20 20.47
C THR A 801 56.78 24.82 21.06
N ASP A 802 58.05 24.58 21.43
CA ASP A 802 58.46 23.29 22.01
C ASP A 802 57.80 23.03 23.37
N ASN A 803 57.60 24.07 24.18
CA ASN A 803 56.85 23.96 25.43
C ASN A 803 55.34 23.97 25.15
N PRO A 804 54.58 22.91 25.52
CA PRO A 804 53.15 22.82 25.26
C PRO A 804 52.31 23.87 25.99
N GLU A 805 52.75 24.34 27.16
CA GLU A 805 52.00 25.30 27.97
C GLU A 805 51.97 26.70 27.34
N ASP A 806 53.02 27.06 26.59
CA ASP A 806 53.13 28.35 25.91
C ASP A 806 52.23 28.45 24.68
N ARG A 807 51.72 27.30 24.18
CA ARG A 807 50.82 27.26 23.02
C ARG A 807 49.43 27.81 23.40
N PRO A 808 48.81 28.68 22.58
CA PRO A 808 47.46 29.20 22.85
C PRO A 808 46.39 28.11 22.74
N THR A 809 45.20 28.36 23.29
CA THR A 809 44.01 27.50 23.10
C THR A 809 43.28 27.87 21.81
N PHE A 810 42.50 26.95 21.23
CA PHE A 810 41.70 27.27 20.03
C PHE A 810 40.72 28.43 20.24
N GLU A 811 40.22 28.64 21.46
CA GLU A 811 39.38 29.79 21.78
C GLU A 811 40.17 31.11 21.73
N SER A 812 41.41 31.13 22.24
CA SER A 812 42.29 32.29 22.12
C SER A 812 42.70 32.54 20.66
N ILE A 813 43.02 31.48 19.92
CA ILE A 813 43.31 31.52 18.48
C ILE A 813 42.11 32.11 17.72
N ARG A 814 40.88 31.70 18.04
CA ARG A 814 39.64 32.22 17.42
C ARG A 814 39.46 33.71 17.63
N VAL A 815 39.75 34.21 18.84
CA VAL A 815 39.66 35.65 19.16
C VAL A 815 40.72 36.43 18.40
N ASN A 816 41.97 35.96 18.37
CA ASN A 816 43.06 36.60 17.63
C ASN A 816 42.78 36.63 16.12
N LEU A 817 42.33 35.50 15.55
CA LEU A 817 41.96 35.42 14.13
C LEU A 817 40.82 36.37 13.76
N LYS A 818 39.79 36.53 14.61
CA LYS A 818 38.74 37.52 14.36
C LYS A 818 39.27 38.94 14.29
N SER A 819 40.30 39.26 15.09
CA SER A 819 40.97 40.57 15.04
C SER A 819 41.75 40.74 13.74
N ILE A 820 42.54 39.73 13.35
CA ILE A 820 43.33 39.72 12.11
C ILE A 820 42.42 39.85 10.89
N MET A 821 41.30 39.12 10.86
CA MET A 821 40.30 39.17 9.78
C MET A 821 39.65 40.56 9.66
N ARG A 822 39.38 41.26 10.77
CA ARG A 822 38.82 42.63 10.71
C ARG A 822 39.77 43.62 10.01
N GLY A 823 41.09 43.42 10.12
CA GLY A 823 42.09 44.25 9.45
C GLY A 823 42.29 43.93 7.97
N TYR A 824 42.11 42.68 7.55
CA TYR A 824 42.38 42.22 6.17
C TYR A 824 41.14 42.08 5.28
N CYS A 825 39.94 42.00 5.87
CA CYS A 825 38.75 41.47 5.22
C CYS A 825 37.48 42.31 5.49
N GLU A 826 37.52 43.65 5.34
CA GLU A 826 36.36 44.53 5.57
C GLU A 826 35.12 44.19 4.70
N ASN A 827 35.32 43.64 3.49
CA ASN A 827 34.25 43.29 2.53
C ASN A 827 34.02 41.77 2.37
N LEU A 828 34.54 40.93 3.27
CA LEU A 828 34.53 39.47 3.13
C LEU A 828 33.13 38.85 3.24
N MET A 829 32.23 39.46 4.00
CA MET A 829 30.87 38.96 4.12
C MET A 829 30.11 39.12 2.79
N ASP A 830 30.31 40.23 2.08
CA ASP A 830 29.64 40.51 0.80
C ASP A 830 30.17 39.65 -0.34
N ASP A 831 31.49 39.38 -0.41
CA ASP A 831 32.04 38.50 -1.47
C ASP A 831 31.72 37.02 -1.21
N LEU A 832 31.62 36.59 0.06
CA LEU A 832 31.12 35.26 0.43
C LEU A 832 29.60 35.13 0.19
N LEU A 833 28.81 36.16 0.49
CA LEU A 833 27.37 36.22 0.18
C LEU A 833 27.13 36.15 -1.33
N ARG A 834 27.90 36.89 -2.14
CA ARG A 834 27.81 36.87 -3.61
C ARG A 834 28.20 35.52 -4.21
N ARG A 835 29.19 34.83 -3.63
CA ARG A 835 29.55 33.44 -4.03
C ARG A 835 28.51 32.42 -3.57
N MET A 836 27.90 32.61 -2.39
CA MET A 836 26.76 31.79 -1.94
C MET A 836 25.51 32.01 -2.79
N GLU A 837 25.25 33.24 -3.26
CA GLU A 837 24.20 33.55 -4.24
C GLU A 837 24.43 32.83 -5.58
N GLN A 838 25.65 32.83 -6.11
CA GLN A 838 25.96 32.07 -7.34
C GLN A 838 25.78 30.55 -7.18
N TYR A 839 26.03 29.99 -5.99
CA TYR A 839 25.78 28.57 -5.72
C TYR A 839 24.32 28.27 -5.37
N ALA A 840 23.59 29.19 -4.73
CA ALA A 840 22.15 29.12 -4.58
C ALA A 840 21.49 29.14 -5.96
N ASN A 841 21.96 29.97 -6.90
CA ASN A 841 21.50 29.99 -8.28
C ASN A 841 21.83 28.68 -9.03
N ASN A 842 22.97 28.04 -8.78
CA ASN A 842 23.27 26.72 -9.37
C ASN A 842 22.43 25.60 -8.76
N LEU A 843 22.11 25.69 -7.46
CA LEU A 843 21.17 24.79 -6.81
C LEU A 843 19.74 25.04 -7.31
N GLU A 844 19.41 26.30 -7.58
CA GLU A 844 18.16 26.73 -8.22
C GLU A 844 18.09 26.21 -9.66
N VAL A 845 19.21 26.14 -10.39
CA VAL A 845 19.29 25.47 -11.70
C VAL A 845 19.08 23.97 -11.56
N LEU A 846 19.69 23.29 -10.58
CA LEU A 846 19.50 21.85 -10.39
C LEU A 846 18.10 21.50 -9.83
N VAL A 847 17.57 22.33 -8.93
CA VAL A 847 16.18 22.26 -8.47
C VAL A 847 15.25 22.60 -9.63
N SER A 848 15.60 23.54 -10.50
CA SER A 848 14.87 23.84 -11.74
C SER A 848 14.89 22.64 -12.66
N GLU A 849 16.02 21.98 -12.89
CA GLU A 849 16.13 20.75 -13.71
C GLU A 849 15.29 19.61 -13.10
N LYS A 850 15.35 19.40 -11.78
CA LYS A 850 14.53 18.38 -11.11
C LYS A 850 13.05 18.74 -11.04
N THR A 851 12.73 20.02 -10.91
CA THR A 851 11.37 20.54 -11.02
C THR A 851 10.88 20.42 -12.46
N GLU A 852 11.77 20.53 -13.44
CA GLU A 852 11.47 20.39 -14.86
C GLU A 852 11.24 18.91 -15.22
N GLU A 853 12.07 17.98 -14.74
CA GLU A 853 11.81 16.53 -14.84
C GLU A 853 10.49 16.15 -14.15
N LEU A 854 10.24 16.66 -12.95
CA LEU A 854 8.96 16.44 -12.25
C LEU A 854 7.79 17.07 -13.01
N SER A 855 7.98 18.24 -13.61
CA SER A 855 6.97 18.91 -14.42
C SER A 855 6.70 18.14 -15.71
N GLN A 856 7.71 17.50 -16.30
CA GLN A 856 7.58 16.67 -17.49
C GLN A 856 6.81 15.39 -17.16
N GLU A 857 7.12 14.74 -16.04
CA GLU A 857 6.37 13.55 -15.61
C GLU A 857 4.93 13.91 -15.19
N LYS A 858 4.75 15.06 -14.53
CA LYS A 858 3.42 15.61 -14.23
C LYS A 858 2.64 15.91 -15.51
N ARG A 859 3.25 16.58 -16.49
CA ARG A 859 2.65 16.88 -17.80
C ARG A 859 2.27 15.59 -18.52
N ARG A 860 3.13 14.57 -18.49
CA ARG A 860 2.84 13.25 -19.10
C ARG A 860 1.65 12.56 -18.42
N SER A 861 1.56 12.63 -17.09
CA SER A 861 0.42 12.08 -16.35
C SER A 861 -0.87 12.87 -16.61
N GLU A 862 -0.79 14.19 -16.73
CA GLU A 862 -1.91 15.07 -17.08
C GLU A 862 -2.40 14.82 -18.51
N GLU A 863 -1.49 14.68 -19.47
CA GLU A 863 -1.81 14.36 -20.88
C GLU A 863 -2.57 13.03 -20.99
N LEU A 864 -2.14 12.00 -20.27
CA LEU A 864 -2.85 10.72 -20.23
C LEU A 864 -4.24 10.86 -19.60
N LEU A 865 -4.41 11.74 -18.61
CA LEU A 865 -5.71 12.00 -18.00
C LEU A 865 -6.64 12.78 -18.95
N TYR A 866 -6.11 13.75 -19.68
CA TYR A 866 -6.84 14.53 -20.70
C TYR A 866 -7.21 13.70 -21.94
N GLN A 867 -6.55 12.55 -22.17
CA GLN A 867 -6.95 11.59 -23.20
C GLN A 867 -8.24 10.83 -22.84
N VAL A 868 -8.59 10.76 -21.54
CA VAL A 868 -9.76 10.01 -21.05
C VAL A 868 -10.90 10.94 -20.62
N LEU A 869 -10.57 12.13 -20.12
CA LEU A 869 -11.55 13.07 -19.57
C LEU A 869 -11.37 14.48 -20.17
N PRO A 870 -12.45 15.28 -20.28
CA PRO A 870 -12.33 16.66 -20.70
C PRO A 870 -11.46 17.47 -19.72
N ARG A 871 -10.69 18.44 -20.24
CA ARG A 871 -9.72 19.23 -19.44
C ARG A 871 -10.32 19.86 -18.18
N PRO A 872 -11.49 20.55 -18.22
CA PRO A 872 -12.07 21.17 -17.02
C PRO A 872 -12.44 20.14 -15.93
N VAL A 873 -12.92 18.98 -16.35
CA VAL A 873 -13.36 17.88 -15.48
C VAL A 873 -12.16 17.16 -14.86
N ALA A 874 -11.12 16.91 -15.66
CA ALA A 874 -9.86 16.34 -15.20
C ALA A 874 -9.18 17.23 -14.14
N GLN A 875 -9.19 18.56 -14.34
CA GLN A 875 -8.62 19.52 -13.38
C GLN A 875 -9.36 19.51 -12.04
N GLN A 876 -10.69 19.49 -12.04
CA GLN A 876 -11.49 19.37 -10.81
C GLN A 876 -11.18 18.08 -10.04
N LEU A 877 -11.05 16.95 -10.76
CA LEU A 877 -10.66 15.67 -10.15
C LEU A 877 -9.24 15.68 -9.58
N MET A 878 -8.29 16.33 -10.27
CA MET A 878 -6.92 16.49 -9.78
C MET A 878 -6.81 17.36 -8.52
N MET A 879 -7.73 18.31 -8.36
CA MET A 879 -7.86 19.14 -7.14
C MET A 879 -8.56 18.40 -5.99
N GLY A 880 -9.04 17.17 -6.22
CA GLY A 880 -9.79 16.40 -5.23
C GLY A 880 -11.23 16.86 -5.05
N GLU A 881 -11.75 17.67 -5.98
CA GLU A 881 -13.13 18.16 -5.95
C GLU A 881 -14.09 17.16 -6.59
N MET A 882 -15.34 17.14 -6.11
CA MET A 882 -16.39 16.32 -6.72
C MET A 882 -16.96 17.05 -7.94
N VAL A 883 -16.85 16.43 -9.12
CA VAL A 883 -17.47 16.94 -10.36
C VAL A 883 -18.98 16.75 -10.28
N GLN A 884 -19.72 17.86 -10.16
CA GLN A 884 -21.19 17.81 -10.13
C GLN A 884 -21.76 17.68 -11.55
N PRO A 885 -22.88 16.96 -11.74
CA PRO A 885 -23.58 16.93 -13.01
C PRO A 885 -24.06 18.34 -13.41
N GLU A 886 -23.81 18.74 -14.66
CA GLU A 886 -24.22 20.04 -15.20
C GLU A 886 -25.27 19.85 -16.30
N GLN A 887 -26.26 20.75 -16.33
CA GLN A 887 -27.28 20.81 -17.36
C GLN A 887 -26.92 21.86 -18.43
N PHE A 888 -26.81 21.43 -19.69
CA PHE A 888 -26.56 22.27 -20.85
C PHE A 888 -27.87 22.53 -21.59
N GLU A 889 -28.15 23.81 -21.90
CA GLU A 889 -29.42 24.24 -22.52
C GLU A 889 -29.54 23.80 -23.98
N SER A 890 -28.42 23.80 -24.70
CA SER A 890 -28.35 23.39 -26.09
C SER A 890 -26.94 22.89 -26.42
N VAL A 891 -26.86 21.69 -26.97
CA VAL A 891 -25.64 21.08 -27.54
C VAL A 891 -26.00 20.45 -28.87
N THR A 892 -25.03 20.26 -29.77
CA THR A 892 -25.22 19.47 -31.00
C THR A 892 -24.47 18.16 -30.91
N ILE A 893 -25.18 17.05 -31.12
CA ILE A 893 -24.64 15.70 -31.07
C ILE A 893 -24.61 15.10 -32.47
N TYR A 894 -23.48 14.50 -32.82
CA TYR A 894 -23.23 13.73 -34.03
C TYR A 894 -23.12 12.24 -33.67
N PHE A 895 -23.87 11.42 -34.39
CA PHE A 895 -23.73 9.96 -34.39
C PHE A 895 -23.41 9.49 -35.79
N SER A 896 -22.48 8.55 -35.91
CA SER A 896 -22.29 7.82 -37.16
C SER A 896 -22.10 6.34 -36.97
N ASP A 897 -22.56 5.58 -37.95
CA ASP A 897 -22.55 4.12 -37.97
C ASP A 897 -22.03 3.58 -39.31
N ILE A 898 -21.37 2.42 -39.27
CA ILE A 898 -20.82 1.76 -40.46
C ILE A 898 -21.87 0.84 -41.07
N VAL A 899 -22.29 1.13 -42.30
CA VAL A 899 -23.31 0.34 -42.99
C VAL A 899 -22.80 -1.06 -43.29
N GLY A 900 -23.45 -2.07 -42.70
CA GLY A 900 -23.13 -3.48 -42.93
C GLY A 900 -21.87 -3.95 -42.19
N PHE A 901 -21.51 -3.30 -41.08
CA PHE A 901 -20.40 -3.69 -40.21
C PHE A 901 -20.49 -5.14 -39.74
N THR A 902 -21.65 -5.61 -39.28
CA THR A 902 -21.82 -7.00 -38.83
C THR A 902 -21.45 -8.02 -39.92
N ALA A 903 -21.81 -7.73 -41.18
CA ALA A 903 -21.45 -8.57 -42.32
C ALA A 903 -19.97 -8.45 -42.70
N LEU A 904 -19.33 -7.31 -42.40
CA LEU A 904 -17.90 -7.11 -42.55
C LEU A 904 -17.11 -7.91 -41.51
N CYS A 905 -17.52 -7.87 -40.24
CA CYS A 905 -16.92 -8.67 -39.17
C CYS A 905 -17.10 -10.18 -39.36
N ALA A 906 -18.22 -10.62 -39.95
CA ALA A 906 -18.45 -12.03 -40.27
C ALA A 906 -17.45 -12.59 -41.31
N ASN A 907 -16.89 -11.73 -42.16
CA ASN A 907 -15.99 -12.09 -43.25
C ASN A 907 -14.51 -11.75 -42.97
N SER A 908 -14.18 -11.24 -41.78
CA SER A 908 -12.84 -10.80 -41.39
C SER A 908 -12.40 -11.46 -40.09
N THR A 909 -11.10 -11.67 -39.91
CA THR A 909 -10.58 -12.19 -38.63
C THR A 909 -10.65 -11.11 -37.53
N PRO A 910 -10.75 -11.47 -36.24
CA PRO A 910 -10.79 -10.50 -35.15
C PRO A 910 -9.64 -9.49 -35.16
N MET A 911 -8.42 -9.92 -35.53
CA MET A 911 -7.26 -9.02 -35.63
C MET A 911 -7.44 -8.00 -36.76
N GLN A 912 -7.91 -8.44 -37.93
CA GLN A 912 -8.18 -7.56 -39.08
C GLN A 912 -9.30 -6.55 -38.81
N VAL A 913 -10.30 -6.92 -38.00
CA VAL A 913 -11.36 -6.01 -37.55
C VAL A 913 -10.80 -4.94 -36.62
N VAL A 914 -9.92 -5.31 -35.68
CA VAL A 914 -9.28 -4.36 -34.76
C VAL A 914 -8.38 -3.39 -35.53
N ASP A 915 -7.56 -3.87 -36.46
CA ASP A 915 -6.68 -3.02 -37.28
C ASP A 915 -7.50 -2.03 -38.13
N PHE A 916 -8.57 -2.50 -38.77
CA PHE A 916 -9.48 -1.66 -39.54
C PHE A 916 -10.14 -0.56 -38.70
N LEU A 917 -10.66 -0.91 -37.52
CA LEU A 917 -11.29 0.06 -36.62
C LEU A 917 -10.27 1.09 -36.11
N ASN A 918 -9.05 0.66 -35.80
CA ASN A 918 -7.97 1.56 -35.38
C ASN A 918 -7.59 2.53 -36.49
N ASP A 919 -7.46 2.08 -37.74
CA ASP A 919 -7.14 2.96 -38.89
C ASP A 919 -8.25 3.98 -39.17
N LEU A 920 -9.51 3.53 -39.10
CA LEU A 920 -10.68 4.38 -39.32
C LEU A 920 -10.82 5.42 -38.22
N TYR A 921 -10.78 5.00 -36.95
CA TYR A 921 -10.93 5.91 -35.82
C TYR A 921 -9.71 6.82 -35.65
N SER A 922 -8.50 6.38 -35.98
CA SER A 922 -7.33 7.27 -36.03
C SER A 922 -7.51 8.37 -37.08
N THR A 923 -8.15 8.05 -38.21
CA THR A 923 -8.50 9.05 -39.23
C THR A 923 -9.53 10.04 -38.71
N PHE A 924 -10.56 9.57 -38.00
CA PHE A 924 -11.58 10.45 -37.41
C PHE A 924 -11.00 11.31 -36.29
N ASP A 925 -10.20 10.72 -35.39
CA ASP A 925 -9.54 11.39 -34.27
C ASP A 925 -8.62 12.53 -34.75
N ARG A 926 -7.97 12.34 -35.91
CA ARG A 926 -7.20 13.40 -36.57
C ARG A 926 -8.07 14.51 -37.13
N ILE A 927 -9.27 14.20 -37.66
CA ILE A 927 -10.20 15.18 -38.23
C ILE A 927 -10.84 16.02 -37.12
N ILE A 928 -11.30 15.39 -36.04
CA ILE A 928 -11.96 16.10 -34.93
C ILE A 928 -11.00 17.08 -34.24
N GLY A 929 -9.69 16.83 -34.27
CA GLY A 929 -8.68 17.74 -33.69
C GLY A 929 -8.62 19.13 -34.32
N PHE A 930 -9.26 19.35 -35.48
CA PHE A 930 -9.37 20.65 -36.14
C PHE A 930 -10.65 21.44 -35.79
N TYR A 931 -11.56 20.85 -35.01
CA TYR A 931 -12.88 21.41 -34.70
C TYR A 931 -13.10 21.47 -33.19
N ASP A 932 -13.94 22.39 -32.72
CA ASP A 932 -14.31 22.47 -31.30
C ASP A 932 -15.37 21.42 -30.95
N VAL A 933 -14.91 20.18 -30.81
CA VAL A 933 -15.74 19.00 -30.58
C VAL A 933 -15.11 18.06 -29.55
N TYR A 934 -15.93 17.44 -28.72
CA TYR A 934 -15.54 16.46 -27.72
C TYR A 934 -15.99 15.04 -28.13
N LYS A 935 -15.06 14.08 -28.05
CA LYS A 935 -15.32 12.65 -28.25
C LYS A 935 -15.84 12.05 -26.95
N VAL A 936 -17.05 11.49 -26.99
CA VAL A 936 -17.70 10.93 -25.78
C VAL A 936 -17.23 9.49 -25.55
N GLU A 937 -17.88 8.51 -26.18
CA GLU A 937 -17.47 7.11 -26.17
C GLU A 937 -17.91 6.48 -27.50
N THR A 938 -17.18 5.46 -27.97
CA THR A 938 -17.60 4.67 -29.13
C THR A 938 -18.38 3.45 -28.66
N ILE A 939 -19.61 3.27 -29.16
CA ILE A 939 -20.46 2.12 -28.83
C ILE A 939 -20.44 1.17 -30.03
N GLY A 940 -19.60 0.14 -29.98
CA GLY A 940 -19.44 -0.80 -31.11
C GLY A 940 -18.82 -0.12 -32.34
N ASP A 941 -19.55 -0.14 -33.45
CA ASP A 941 -19.23 0.52 -34.73
C ASP A 941 -19.73 1.98 -34.82
N ALA A 942 -20.37 2.47 -33.76
CA ALA A 942 -20.86 3.84 -33.71
C ALA A 942 -19.82 4.83 -33.15
N TYR A 943 -19.63 5.93 -33.85
CA TYR A 943 -18.77 7.06 -33.45
C TYR A 943 -19.64 8.23 -32.99
N MET A 944 -19.47 8.65 -31.73
CA MET A 944 -20.27 9.70 -31.08
C MET A 944 -19.40 10.91 -30.74
N VAL A 945 -19.83 12.08 -31.21
CA VAL A 945 -19.14 13.36 -31.01
C VAL A 945 -20.15 14.43 -30.63
N VAL A 946 -19.76 15.38 -29.79
CA VAL A 946 -20.63 16.47 -29.34
C VAL A 946 -19.88 17.80 -29.33
N SER A 947 -20.59 18.90 -29.58
CA SER A 947 -20.07 20.26 -29.36
C SER A 947 -21.02 21.06 -28.48
N GLY A 948 -20.49 22.07 -27.79
CA GLY A 948 -21.21 22.85 -26.77
C GLY A 948 -21.09 22.30 -25.34
N LEU A 949 -20.24 21.28 -25.14
CA LEU A 949 -19.81 20.79 -23.84
C LEU A 949 -18.38 20.19 -23.93
N PRO A 950 -17.60 20.15 -22.82
CA PRO A 950 -17.91 20.67 -21.49
C PRO A 950 -17.97 22.21 -21.44
N GLU A 951 -17.41 22.90 -22.43
CA GLU A 951 -17.46 24.36 -22.54
C GLU A 951 -18.59 24.81 -23.47
N ARG A 952 -19.31 25.87 -23.07
CA ARG A 952 -20.42 26.42 -23.83
C ARG A 952 -19.88 27.38 -24.89
N ASN A 953 -20.14 27.09 -26.16
CA ASN A 953 -19.70 27.91 -27.30
C ASN A 953 -20.85 28.66 -28.00
N GLY A 954 -21.98 28.88 -27.32
CA GLY A 954 -23.17 29.51 -27.90
C GLY A 954 -23.72 28.67 -29.06
N ASN A 955 -24.23 29.30 -30.13
CA ASN A 955 -24.76 28.55 -31.29
C ASN A 955 -23.67 27.91 -32.17
N ASN A 956 -22.38 28.14 -31.88
CA ASN A 956 -21.28 27.61 -32.68
C ASN A 956 -21.22 26.08 -32.61
N HIS A 957 -21.77 25.43 -31.58
CA HIS A 957 -21.82 23.98 -31.51
C HIS A 957 -22.43 23.31 -32.74
N ALA A 958 -23.45 23.93 -33.35
CA ALA A 958 -24.07 23.40 -34.55
C ALA A 958 -23.16 23.56 -35.77
N ARG A 959 -22.48 24.71 -35.88
CA ARG A 959 -21.52 25.02 -36.94
C ARG A 959 -20.33 24.06 -36.93
N GLU A 960 -19.71 23.85 -35.77
CA GLU A 960 -18.54 22.97 -35.59
C GLU A 960 -18.86 21.52 -35.98
N ILE A 961 -20.00 21.00 -35.51
CA ILE A 961 -20.46 19.66 -35.88
C ILE A 961 -20.81 19.58 -37.38
N GLY A 962 -21.41 20.62 -37.96
CA GLY A 962 -21.74 20.66 -39.38
C GLY A 962 -20.52 20.57 -40.29
N LEU A 963 -19.46 21.33 -39.98
CA LEU A 963 -18.19 21.29 -40.71
C LEU A 963 -17.46 19.95 -40.51
N MET A 964 -17.39 19.48 -39.26
CA MET A 964 -16.79 18.19 -38.92
C MET A 964 -17.47 17.02 -39.64
N ALA A 965 -18.81 17.00 -39.70
CA ALA A 965 -19.55 15.94 -40.37
C ALA A 965 -19.26 15.88 -41.89
N LEU A 966 -19.14 17.03 -42.55
CA LEU A 966 -18.74 17.12 -43.96
C LEU A 966 -17.30 16.63 -44.17
N ALA A 967 -16.41 17.01 -43.25
CA ALA A 967 -14.99 16.63 -43.26
C ALA A 967 -14.77 15.12 -43.07
N ILE A 968 -15.52 14.48 -42.16
CA ILE A 968 -15.52 13.02 -41.97
C ILE A 968 -16.07 12.31 -43.20
N LEU A 969 -17.18 12.79 -43.76
CA LEU A 969 -17.80 12.17 -44.93
C LEU A 969 -16.87 12.19 -46.16
N ASP A 970 -16.11 13.27 -46.36
CA ASP A 970 -15.11 13.36 -47.43
C ASP A 970 -13.92 12.41 -47.22
N ALA A 971 -13.47 12.24 -45.97
CA ALA A 971 -12.39 11.30 -45.65
C ALA A 971 -12.82 9.85 -45.86
N VAL A 972 -14.05 9.47 -45.48
CA VAL A 972 -14.59 8.12 -45.69
C VAL A 972 -14.68 7.75 -47.17
N ARG A 973 -15.00 8.70 -48.06
CA ARG A 973 -15.03 8.46 -49.51
C ARG A 973 -13.69 8.03 -50.08
N ASN A 974 -12.59 8.43 -49.45
CA ASN A 974 -11.22 8.13 -49.87
C ASN A 974 -10.56 7.05 -48.99
N PHE A 975 -11.29 6.44 -48.06
CA PHE A 975 -10.75 5.45 -47.12
C PHE A 975 -10.81 4.04 -47.74
N THR A 976 -9.66 3.36 -47.80
CA THR A 976 -9.53 1.99 -48.33
C THR A 976 -9.25 0.99 -47.21
N ILE A 977 -9.97 -0.13 -47.20
CA ILE A 977 -9.79 -1.19 -46.19
C ILE A 977 -8.62 -2.09 -46.59
N ALA A 978 -7.56 -2.15 -45.79
CA ALA A 978 -6.31 -2.86 -46.13
C ALA A 978 -6.51 -4.33 -46.52
N HIS A 979 -7.42 -5.04 -45.85
CA HIS A 979 -7.69 -6.46 -46.11
C HIS A 979 -8.81 -6.71 -47.16
N GLN A 980 -9.53 -5.67 -47.59
CA GLN A 980 -10.58 -5.73 -48.62
C GLN A 980 -10.63 -4.43 -49.45
N PRO A 981 -9.65 -4.20 -50.35
CA PRO A 981 -9.51 -2.94 -51.08
C PRO A 981 -10.66 -2.66 -52.07
N ASP A 982 -11.38 -3.68 -52.52
CA ASP A 982 -12.48 -3.55 -53.49
C ASP A 982 -13.81 -3.07 -52.88
N ARG A 983 -13.89 -2.98 -51.55
CA ARG A 983 -15.12 -2.61 -50.83
C ARG A 983 -15.05 -1.16 -50.37
N VAL A 984 -15.98 -0.34 -50.88
CA VAL A 984 -16.11 1.07 -50.47
C VAL A 984 -16.83 1.16 -49.11
N LEU A 985 -16.22 1.85 -48.16
CA LEU A 985 -16.80 2.10 -46.85
C LEU A 985 -17.99 3.07 -46.95
N GLN A 986 -19.12 2.70 -46.34
CA GLN A 986 -20.31 3.54 -46.31
C GLN A 986 -20.64 3.91 -44.86
N LEU A 987 -20.72 5.21 -44.61
CA LEU A 987 -21.06 5.77 -43.30
C LEU A 987 -22.47 6.36 -43.34
N ARG A 988 -23.26 6.13 -42.30
CA ARG A 988 -24.48 6.90 -42.00
C ARG A 988 -24.18 7.91 -40.91
N ALA A 989 -24.73 9.11 -41.01
CA ALA A 989 -24.55 10.15 -40.01
C ALA A 989 -25.89 10.82 -39.63
N GLY A 990 -26.08 11.06 -38.35
CA GLY A 990 -27.24 11.75 -37.77
C GLY A 990 -26.83 12.85 -36.82
N VAL A 991 -27.49 14.01 -36.94
CA VAL A 991 -27.18 15.22 -36.17
C VAL A 991 -28.45 15.83 -35.56
N HIS A 992 -28.43 16.05 -34.25
CA HIS A 992 -29.53 16.69 -33.53
C HIS A 992 -29.00 17.67 -32.48
N SER A 993 -29.76 18.75 -32.24
CA SER A 993 -29.43 19.79 -31.27
C SER A 993 -30.53 19.92 -30.23
N GLY A 994 -30.16 20.00 -28.96
CA GLY A 994 -31.10 20.09 -27.84
C GLY A 994 -30.41 20.05 -26.48
N PRO A 995 -31.17 20.15 -25.37
CA PRO A 995 -30.62 20.16 -24.02
C PRO A 995 -30.09 18.79 -23.58
N VAL A 996 -29.04 18.78 -22.76
CA VAL A 996 -28.45 17.55 -22.21
C VAL A 996 -27.94 17.78 -20.79
N CYS A 997 -27.95 16.74 -19.95
CA CYS A 997 -27.24 16.72 -18.67
C CYS A 997 -25.95 15.92 -18.85
N ALA A 998 -24.80 16.45 -18.45
CA ALA A 998 -23.51 15.76 -18.54
C ALA A 998 -22.86 15.63 -17.16
N GLY A 999 -22.12 14.56 -16.92
CA GLY A 999 -21.46 14.32 -15.63
C GLY A 999 -20.55 13.10 -15.64
N VAL A 1000 -19.68 13.00 -14.62
CA VAL A 1000 -18.74 11.88 -14.48
C VAL A 1000 -19.40 10.70 -13.78
N VAL A 1001 -19.34 9.53 -14.41
CA VAL A 1001 -19.90 8.28 -13.89
C VAL A 1001 -18.77 7.27 -13.64
N GLY A 1002 -18.78 6.63 -12.46
CA GLY A 1002 -17.83 5.59 -12.07
C GLY A 1002 -16.64 6.10 -11.25
N GLN A 1003 -16.30 5.40 -10.15
CA GLN A 1003 -15.20 5.79 -9.24
C GLN A 1003 -13.86 5.09 -9.53
N LYS A 1004 -13.86 4.04 -10.36
CA LYS A 1004 -12.65 3.25 -10.70
C LYS A 1004 -12.15 3.53 -12.11
N MET A 1005 -13.08 3.79 -13.03
CA MET A 1005 -12.84 4.28 -14.38
C MET A 1005 -13.85 5.41 -14.63
N PRO A 1006 -13.51 6.67 -14.28
CA PRO A 1006 -14.42 7.80 -14.47
C PRO A 1006 -14.60 8.06 -15.97
N HIS A 1007 -15.85 8.09 -16.42
CA HIS A 1007 -16.22 8.44 -17.79
C HIS A 1007 -17.14 9.66 -17.79
N TYR A 1008 -16.97 10.56 -18.76
CA TYR A 1008 -17.84 11.73 -18.90
C TYR A 1008 -19.03 11.38 -19.77
N CYS A 1009 -20.19 11.12 -19.14
CA CYS A 1009 -21.38 10.61 -19.80
C CYS A 1009 -22.41 11.72 -20.06
N LEU A 1010 -23.18 11.58 -21.14
CA LEU A 1010 -24.29 12.47 -21.51
C LEU A 1010 -25.64 11.77 -21.31
N PHE A 1011 -26.59 12.48 -20.72
CA PHE A 1011 -27.93 12.02 -20.43
C PHE A 1011 -28.98 13.00 -20.98
N GLY A 1012 -29.95 12.48 -21.74
CA GLY A 1012 -31.07 13.29 -22.21
C GLY A 1012 -31.71 12.73 -23.48
N ASP A 1013 -32.92 13.22 -23.76
CA ASP A 1013 -33.67 12.85 -24.97
C ASP A 1013 -32.95 13.27 -26.27
N THR A 1014 -32.09 14.28 -26.20
CA THR A 1014 -31.24 14.74 -27.30
C THR A 1014 -30.31 13.65 -27.82
N VAL A 1015 -29.72 12.83 -26.93
CA VAL A 1015 -28.83 11.70 -27.30
C VAL A 1015 -29.64 10.64 -28.08
N ASN A 1016 -30.81 10.28 -27.56
CA ASN A 1016 -31.70 9.30 -28.17
C ASN A 1016 -32.22 9.78 -29.54
N THR A 1017 -32.55 11.07 -29.65
CA THR A 1017 -33.02 11.66 -30.91
C THR A 1017 -31.89 11.72 -31.94
N ALA A 1018 -30.66 12.05 -31.55
CA ALA A 1018 -29.49 12.04 -32.44
C ALA A 1018 -29.18 10.62 -32.97
N SER A 1019 -29.21 9.60 -32.11
CA SER A 1019 -29.07 8.20 -32.52
C SER A 1019 -30.19 7.74 -33.47
N ARG A 1020 -31.43 8.24 -33.29
CA ARG A 1020 -32.53 7.98 -34.23
C ARG A 1020 -32.38 8.71 -35.56
N MET A 1021 -31.78 9.90 -35.56
CA MET A 1021 -31.40 10.59 -36.80
C MET A 1021 -30.39 9.76 -37.60
N GLU A 1022 -29.42 9.14 -36.93
CA GLU A 1022 -28.43 8.29 -37.60
C GLU A 1022 -29.11 7.04 -38.18
N SER A 1023 -29.83 6.28 -37.37
CA SER A 1023 -30.40 4.99 -37.79
C SER A 1023 -31.44 5.10 -38.90
N THR A 1024 -32.16 6.24 -38.98
CA THR A 1024 -33.10 6.56 -40.07
C THR A 1024 -32.45 7.29 -41.26
N GLY A 1025 -31.14 7.52 -41.20
CA GLY A 1025 -30.33 8.17 -42.24
C GLY A 1025 -30.07 7.28 -43.46
N GLN A 1026 -29.54 7.90 -44.53
CA GLN A 1026 -29.13 7.22 -45.75
C GLN A 1026 -27.60 7.10 -45.82
N PRO A 1027 -27.06 6.03 -46.44
CA PRO A 1027 -25.61 5.88 -46.64
C PRO A 1027 -25.02 7.10 -47.34
N LEU A 1028 -23.86 7.56 -46.86
CA LEU A 1028 -23.10 8.69 -47.37
C LEU A 1028 -23.84 10.04 -47.37
N LYS A 1029 -24.84 10.20 -46.52
CA LYS A 1029 -25.55 11.47 -46.28
C LYS A 1029 -25.60 11.81 -44.80
N ILE A 1030 -25.60 13.11 -44.50
CA ILE A 1030 -25.69 13.64 -43.14
C ILE A 1030 -27.14 14.07 -42.88
N HIS A 1031 -27.81 13.33 -41.99
CA HIS A 1031 -29.21 13.55 -41.64
C HIS A 1031 -29.34 14.53 -40.47
N VAL A 1032 -30.09 15.62 -40.66
CA VAL A 1032 -30.15 16.74 -39.72
C VAL A 1032 -31.60 17.01 -39.28
N SER A 1033 -31.81 17.17 -37.98
CA SER A 1033 -33.11 17.56 -37.41
C SER A 1033 -33.47 19.03 -37.67
N GLU A 1034 -34.76 19.38 -37.59
CA GLU A 1034 -35.24 20.77 -37.70
C GLU A 1034 -34.61 21.73 -36.68
N ALA A 1035 -34.36 21.26 -35.45
CA ALA A 1035 -33.71 22.05 -34.41
C ALA A 1035 -32.27 22.45 -34.80
N THR A 1036 -31.47 21.50 -35.31
CA THR A 1036 -30.12 21.78 -35.80
C THR A 1036 -30.15 22.68 -37.05
N LYS A 1037 -31.10 22.45 -37.97
CA LYS A 1037 -31.26 23.27 -39.17
C LYS A 1037 -31.52 24.73 -38.82
N SER A 1038 -32.39 24.98 -37.85
CA SER A 1038 -32.69 26.34 -37.37
C SER A 1038 -31.46 27.06 -36.83
N LEU A 1039 -30.54 26.33 -36.18
CA LEU A 1039 -29.27 26.87 -35.70
C LEU A 1039 -28.27 27.11 -36.85
N LEU A 1040 -28.14 26.17 -37.78
CA LEU A 1040 -27.24 26.30 -38.94
C LEU A 1040 -27.66 27.44 -39.89
N ASP A 1041 -28.97 27.69 -40.05
CA ASP A 1041 -29.51 28.79 -40.84
C ASP A 1041 -29.04 30.16 -40.32
N THR A 1042 -28.76 30.30 -39.02
CA THR A 1042 -28.29 31.57 -38.44
C THR A 1042 -26.93 32.02 -38.98
N PHE A 1043 -26.13 31.09 -39.52
CA PHE A 1043 -24.82 31.37 -40.10
C PHE A 1043 -24.90 31.69 -41.61
N GLY A 1044 -25.94 31.21 -42.31
CA GLY A 1044 -26.16 31.49 -43.74
C GLY A 1044 -25.15 30.83 -44.71
N THR A 1045 -24.28 29.94 -44.21
CA THR A 1045 -23.16 29.36 -44.98
C THR A 1045 -23.36 27.91 -45.40
N PHE A 1046 -24.31 27.20 -44.78
CA PHE A 1046 -24.58 25.77 -44.99
C PHE A 1046 -25.69 25.54 -46.01
N ASN A 1047 -25.47 24.61 -46.95
CA ASN A 1047 -26.46 24.19 -47.94
C ASN A 1047 -27.23 22.95 -47.43
N MET A 1048 -28.53 23.11 -47.24
CA MET A 1048 -29.42 22.07 -46.71
C MET A 1048 -30.61 21.82 -47.64
N GLU A 1049 -30.97 20.55 -47.81
CA GLU A 1049 -32.11 20.10 -48.64
C GLU A 1049 -33.21 19.50 -47.76
N LEU A 1050 -34.47 19.82 -48.03
CA LEU A 1050 -35.60 19.24 -47.31
C LEU A 1050 -35.74 17.75 -47.64
N ARG A 1051 -35.67 16.89 -46.62
CA ARG A 1051 -35.92 15.45 -46.77
C ARG A 1051 -37.42 15.12 -46.77
N GLY A 1052 -38.20 15.82 -45.95
CA GLY A 1052 -39.62 15.55 -45.71
C GLY A 1052 -39.89 15.01 -44.30
N GLU A 1053 -41.10 14.47 -44.07
CA GLU A 1053 -41.50 13.89 -42.78
C GLU A 1053 -40.95 12.45 -42.62
N VAL A 1054 -40.29 12.20 -41.49
CA VAL A 1054 -39.72 10.90 -41.12
C VAL A 1054 -40.30 10.46 -39.79
N GLU A 1055 -40.81 9.22 -39.73
CA GLU A 1055 -41.33 8.66 -38.49
C GLU A 1055 -40.18 8.26 -37.56
N LEU A 1056 -40.12 8.91 -36.39
CA LEU A 1056 -39.19 8.58 -35.33
C LEU A 1056 -39.93 7.89 -34.18
N LYS A 1057 -39.44 6.72 -33.79
CA LYS A 1057 -39.98 5.93 -32.68
C LYS A 1057 -40.13 6.79 -31.42
N GLY A 1058 -41.35 7.00 -30.93
CA GLY A 1058 -41.64 7.78 -29.72
C GLY A 1058 -41.71 9.31 -29.89
N LYS A 1059 -41.50 9.85 -31.10
CA LYS A 1059 -41.64 11.28 -31.43
C LYS A 1059 -42.69 11.56 -32.53
N GLY A 1060 -43.13 10.52 -33.26
CA GLY A 1060 -44.07 10.66 -34.37
C GLY A 1060 -43.37 11.09 -35.67
N PHE A 1061 -44.10 11.73 -36.58
CA PHE A 1061 -43.55 12.28 -37.81
C PHE A 1061 -42.81 13.59 -37.51
N VAL A 1062 -41.55 13.66 -37.92
CA VAL A 1062 -40.68 14.83 -37.72
C VAL A 1062 -40.09 15.27 -39.06
N THR A 1063 -40.13 16.56 -39.33
CA THR A 1063 -39.53 17.14 -40.54
C THR A 1063 -38.02 17.19 -40.40
N THR A 1064 -37.29 16.69 -41.41
CA THR A 1064 -35.83 16.64 -41.38
C THR A 1064 -35.18 17.07 -42.69
N TYR A 1065 -33.87 17.24 -42.66
CA TYR A 1065 -33.08 17.85 -43.73
C TYR A 1065 -31.79 17.06 -44.00
N TRP A 1066 -31.25 17.19 -45.22
CA TRP A 1066 -29.92 16.72 -45.59
C TRP A 1066 -28.93 17.87 -45.60
N LEU A 1067 -27.79 17.70 -44.95
CA LEU A 1067 -26.67 18.63 -45.08
C LEU A 1067 -25.81 18.22 -46.29
N LEU A 1068 -25.72 19.10 -47.29
CA LEU A 1068 -25.05 18.82 -48.56
C LEU A 1068 -23.65 19.42 -48.68
N GLY A 1069 -23.42 20.58 -48.05
CA GLY A 1069 -22.13 21.27 -48.12
C GLY A 1069 -22.11 22.58 -47.35
N CYS A 1070 -20.95 23.23 -47.32
CA CYS A 1070 -20.75 24.54 -46.69
C CYS A 1070 -19.90 25.41 -47.62
N SER A 1071 -20.15 26.72 -47.61
CA SER A 1071 -19.40 27.73 -48.36
C SER A 1071 -18.20 28.30 -47.57
N GLU A 1072 -18.08 27.96 -46.28
CA GLU A 1072 -16.93 28.33 -45.45
C GLU A 1072 -15.67 27.52 -45.83
N THR A 1073 -14.51 28.16 -45.68
CA THR A 1073 -13.21 27.52 -45.89
C THR A 1073 -12.94 26.50 -44.79
N ASP A 1074 -12.69 25.25 -45.18
CA ASP A 1074 -12.29 24.17 -44.27
C ASP A 1074 -10.98 24.55 -43.54
N PRO A 1075 -10.92 24.48 -42.20
CA PRO A 1075 -9.72 24.76 -41.43
C PRO A 1075 -8.60 23.72 -41.63
N ARG A 1076 -8.88 22.56 -42.24
CA ARG A 1076 -7.88 21.53 -42.57
C ARG A 1076 -7.04 21.96 -43.78
N PRO A 1077 -5.72 21.65 -43.81
CA PRO A 1077 -4.93 21.81 -45.03
C PRO A 1077 -5.49 20.94 -46.17
N PRO A 1078 -5.47 21.40 -47.44
CA PRO A 1078 -6.02 20.66 -48.56
C PRO A 1078 -5.34 19.29 -48.70
N SER A 1079 -6.14 18.23 -48.78
CA SER A 1079 -5.67 16.86 -48.98
C SER A 1079 -4.86 16.75 -50.28
N PRO A 1080 -3.67 16.12 -50.29
CA PRO A 1080 -2.90 15.93 -51.51
C PRO A 1080 -3.72 15.10 -52.49
N LYS A 1081 -3.95 15.63 -53.70
CA LYS A 1081 -4.49 14.83 -54.80
C LYS A 1081 -3.44 13.80 -55.19
N LEU A 1082 -3.77 12.51 -55.07
CA LEU A 1082 -2.91 11.42 -55.53
C LEU A 1082 -2.63 11.58 -57.04
N VAL A 1083 -1.40 11.94 -57.38
CA VAL A 1083 -0.83 11.70 -58.71
C VAL A 1083 -0.04 10.40 -58.61
N GLY A 1084 -0.23 9.54 -59.60
CA GLY A 1084 0.09 8.12 -59.55
C GLY A 1084 1.52 7.75 -59.15
N ALA A 1085 1.59 6.56 -58.54
CA ALA A 1085 2.70 5.63 -58.36
C ALA A 1085 4.09 6.11 -58.80
N ILE A 1086 5.01 6.20 -57.82
CA ILE A 1086 6.41 5.73 -57.88
C ILE A 1086 6.90 5.51 -56.44
N ASP A 1087 7.68 4.43 -56.27
CA ASP A 1087 8.41 3.98 -55.07
C ASP A 1087 9.04 5.09 -54.20
N LEU A 1088 9.14 4.84 -52.89
CA LEU A 1088 10.40 4.97 -52.13
C LEU A 1088 10.29 4.51 -50.66
N ASP A 1089 11.39 3.92 -50.23
CA ASP A 1089 11.77 3.38 -48.92
C ASP A 1089 11.47 4.25 -47.69
N ASN A 1090 11.17 3.53 -46.59
CA ASN A 1090 11.75 3.70 -45.26
C ASN A 1090 12.21 5.13 -44.88
N THR A 1091 11.27 6.03 -44.61
CA THR A 1091 11.46 7.12 -43.65
C THR A 1091 10.10 7.55 -43.12
N ASN A 1092 9.95 7.49 -41.80
CA ASN A 1092 8.82 8.05 -41.06
C ASN A 1092 8.83 9.59 -41.24
N PRO A 1093 7.92 10.22 -42.01
CA PRO A 1093 7.94 11.65 -42.18
C PRO A 1093 6.92 12.30 -41.24
N TYR A 1094 7.35 13.41 -40.66
CA TYR A 1094 6.61 14.38 -39.85
C TYR A 1094 6.72 14.25 -38.32
N PRO A 1095 7.61 15.06 -37.70
CA PRO A 1095 7.65 15.23 -36.26
C PRO A 1095 6.40 16.00 -35.81
N LEU A 1096 5.91 15.66 -34.63
CA LEU A 1096 4.90 16.42 -33.90
C LEU A 1096 5.34 17.89 -33.77
N VAL A 1097 4.78 18.73 -34.64
CA VAL A 1097 4.78 20.18 -34.49
C VAL A 1097 3.36 20.56 -34.09
N PHE A 1098 3.14 20.90 -32.83
CA PHE A 1098 2.29 22.03 -32.46
C PHE A 1098 2.83 22.64 -31.17
N MET A 1099 3.58 23.74 -31.37
CA MET A 1099 3.75 24.84 -30.43
C MET A 1099 2.42 25.61 -30.32
N GLY A 1100 2.15 26.17 -29.13
CA GLY A 1100 1.10 27.18 -28.92
C GLY A 1100 0.26 26.90 -27.70
#